data_AF-A0A5N8UZ36-F1
#
_entry.id   AF-A0A5N8UZ36-F1
#
_cell.length_a   1.000
_cell.length_b   1.000
_cell.length_c   1.000
_cell.angle_alpha   90.00
_cell.angle_beta   90.00
_cell.angle_gamma   90.00
#
_symmetry.space_group_name_H-M   'P 1'
#
loop_
_entity.id
_entity.type
_entity.pdbx_description
1 polymer ?
#
loop_
_entity_poly.entity_id
_entity_poly.type
_entity_poly.pdbx_seq_one_letter_code
_entity_poly.pdbx_strand_id
1 'polypeptide(L)'
;MNKSTSPDVFRGTPTISVIDNRGLAVRSVQYNRLRASSALECLITRSSYNEVGQLSGASDPRLFDNEVENQSQINSLTGQTLRIDSVDAGWRVGLLDIEGGVHKEWDELGITRRYAYDVLLHRPLAIYEKGADINSGIEQITERFVYGDSSQTDDNLNLQLIQHYDQGGLAETCSISLTGQPLIQQRQLLSDNIAESDWQGDESDWKGQLGSEVYKTTWGYNALGVMLAQLGATGNRQRSEYDVSGALSASYLLLAHQADEQILVSEIDYNANGQKTFECAGNGVTTTYTYDERDWRLITMLTERPSSGTRSTKLQELNYTYDPVGNILLIEDKAVATRFYKNQRIEPEQSYEYDALYQLISARGRENAANQPSNSSLPTPSIPIPTDSNQLRNYTRTYTYDRGGNLSQIQHAPDDGSPGYTLSMVVSERSNRTLQQTTGAPIDVGDVDNHFDAHGNLLQLEQSKGLTWGRYNQLKQVELTDKQQEVYQYAAQGARIRKVLMEGSNESEVIYLPGLELRNKRGAINETLHVISLSNTGRNQVRLLHWATETPAEMDNDQLRYSLDNHLGSSHLELDSHGDVLTQEEYYPFGGTAVWSAKHTSEAKYKYVRYSGKERDVTGLYYYGYRYYMPWMGRWLNPDPAWTVDGLNLYRMVGNSPIRYSDPDGKERVDHSSMHPYTPINQIAMLGSHDAGTYAFSAKQRGLSVGAAFTSAFKTQKLTLVEQAKAGTTYFDIRVTQKRNGFQFFHGPSSAGDALTDVKALMEYAKNDPDNIYLFKMDLKKGGEEFLTQALSEVHRNLITPNDTDNLGSTPVAILSDMKNIGIMLKGGEGANKEKYWDYGQQKHTKWANSPKVNNTTKVMSDFHAEPVAADRLNIIQTNMPLGLNIGGGVRNNLNQHKNEMSAAVDLLEFPGIISGDYIGTSIGASEHFLKTINRHNKTNASKSTRL
;
A
#
# COMPACT_ATOMS: atom_id res chain seq x y z
N MET A 1 -17.00 6.07 -33.66
CA MET A 1 -16.26 5.01 -34.38
C MET A 1 -15.79 4.02 -33.34
N ASN A 2 -16.21 2.76 -33.42
CA ASN A 2 -15.74 1.69 -32.53
C ASN A 2 -14.24 1.48 -32.70
N LYS A 3 -13.44 1.94 -31.73
CA LYS A 3 -12.02 1.58 -31.58
C LYS A 3 -11.79 1.16 -30.13
N SER A 4 -12.46 0.10 -29.70
CA SER A 4 -12.01 -0.67 -28.54
C SER A 4 -10.83 -1.54 -28.99
N THR A 5 -9.88 -1.79 -28.10
CA THR A 5 -8.88 -2.86 -28.26
C THR A 5 -9.59 -4.12 -28.72
N SER A 6 -9.20 -4.70 -29.87
CA SER A 6 -9.85 -5.91 -30.36
C SER A 6 -9.68 -7.03 -29.33
N PRO A 7 -10.74 -7.75 -28.93
CA PRO A 7 -10.62 -8.92 -28.04
C PRO A 7 -9.60 -9.94 -28.53
N ASP A 8 -9.32 -9.98 -29.84
CA ASP A 8 -8.33 -10.85 -30.46
C ASP A 8 -6.87 -10.56 -30.06
N VAL A 9 -6.57 -9.39 -29.49
CA VAL A 9 -5.24 -9.08 -28.93
C VAL A 9 -4.89 -10.05 -27.78
N PHE A 10 -5.88 -10.38 -26.96
CA PHE A 10 -5.74 -11.21 -25.75
C PHE A 10 -5.92 -12.72 -26.03
N ARG A 11 -6.17 -13.09 -27.28
CA ARG A 11 -6.39 -14.49 -27.64
C ARG A 11 -5.07 -15.25 -27.60
N GLY A 12 -5.01 -16.27 -26.74
CA GLY A 12 -3.84 -17.13 -26.62
C GLY A 12 -2.69 -16.50 -25.83
N THR A 13 -3.00 -15.58 -24.91
CA THR A 13 -2.00 -14.91 -24.04
C THR A 13 -2.13 -15.30 -22.57
N PRO A 14 -2.08 -16.59 -22.20
CA PRO A 14 -2.14 -17.00 -20.80
C PRO A 14 -0.85 -16.63 -20.04
N THR A 15 -0.94 -16.52 -18.72
CA THR A 15 0.25 -16.60 -17.84
C THR A 15 0.43 -18.04 -17.39
N ILE A 16 1.62 -18.61 -17.61
CA ILE A 16 1.93 -20.02 -17.36
C ILE A 16 3.06 -20.10 -16.33
N SER A 17 2.85 -20.85 -15.25
CA SER A 17 3.92 -21.18 -14.30
C SER A 17 4.55 -22.53 -14.66
N VAL A 18 5.87 -22.55 -14.87
CA VAL A 18 6.64 -23.76 -15.15
C VAL A 18 7.34 -24.20 -13.88
N ILE A 19 7.14 -25.46 -13.49
CA ILE A 19 7.66 -26.04 -12.26
C ILE A 19 8.81 -27.01 -12.53
N ASP A 20 9.79 -27.07 -11.63
CA ASP A 20 10.83 -28.11 -11.66
C ASP A 20 10.37 -29.42 -11.00
N ASN A 21 11.27 -30.41 -10.94
CA ASN A 21 11.04 -31.71 -10.30
C ASN A 21 10.91 -31.66 -8.77
N ARG A 22 11.05 -30.48 -8.15
CA ARG A 22 10.87 -30.24 -6.71
C ARG A 22 9.56 -29.48 -6.42
N GLY A 23 8.75 -29.22 -7.46
CA GLY A 23 7.59 -28.37 -7.35
C GLY A 23 7.99 -26.96 -6.95
N LEU A 24 9.01 -26.38 -7.60
CA LEU A 24 9.40 -24.96 -7.46
C LEU A 24 9.13 -24.17 -8.75
N ALA A 25 8.66 -22.94 -8.55
CA ALA A 25 8.40 -21.86 -9.50
C ALA A 25 9.56 -21.46 -10.43
N VAL A 26 10.11 -22.31 -11.30
CA VAL A 26 11.36 -21.97 -12.01
C VAL A 26 11.19 -21.01 -13.20
N ARG A 27 10.01 -20.95 -13.83
CA ARG A 27 9.70 -19.92 -14.83
C ARG A 27 8.27 -19.42 -14.72
N SER A 28 8.07 -18.14 -15.01
CA SER A 28 6.77 -17.57 -15.37
C SER A 28 6.84 -17.19 -16.85
N VAL A 29 5.96 -17.77 -17.66
CA VAL A 29 5.88 -17.53 -19.09
C VAL A 29 4.63 -16.70 -19.37
N GLN A 30 4.83 -15.53 -19.95
CA GLN A 30 3.76 -14.64 -20.40
C GLN A 30 3.88 -14.45 -21.91
N TYR A 31 2.76 -14.12 -22.55
CA TYR A 31 2.75 -13.82 -23.98
C TYR A 31 2.22 -12.41 -24.19
N ASN A 32 2.99 -11.59 -24.91
CA ASN A 32 2.57 -10.25 -25.29
C ASN A 32 2.21 -10.17 -26.79
N ARG A 33 1.37 -9.18 -27.12
CA ARG A 33 0.99 -8.81 -28.46
C ARG A 33 0.40 -7.39 -28.45
N LEU A 34 0.84 -6.55 -29.40
CA LEU A 34 0.33 -5.17 -29.53
C LEU A 34 -0.96 -5.06 -30.38
N ARG A 35 -1.14 -5.94 -31.37
CA ARG A 35 -2.29 -5.94 -32.28
C ARG A 35 -2.67 -7.37 -32.61
N ALA A 36 -3.96 -7.65 -32.85
CA ALA A 36 -4.45 -9.00 -33.14
C ALA A 36 -3.70 -9.75 -34.27
N SER A 37 -3.16 -9.02 -35.25
CA SER A 37 -2.37 -9.56 -36.36
C SER A 37 -0.89 -9.81 -36.04
N SER A 38 -0.37 -9.29 -34.94
CA SER A 38 1.03 -9.46 -34.55
C SER A 38 1.30 -10.87 -34.02
N ALA A 39 2.54 -11.37 -34.20
CA ALA A 39 2.95 -12.63 -33.58
C ALA A 39 2.89 -12.53 -32.05
N LEU A 40 2.69 -13.67 -31.37
CA LEU A 40 2.85 -13.73 -29.92
C LEU A 40 4.33 -13.63 -29.59
N GLU A 41 4.69 -12.69 -28.74
CA GLU A 41 6.00 -12.60 -28.13
C GLU A 41 6.00 -13.41 -26.83
N CYS A 42 6.93 -14.35 -26.69
CA CYS A 42 7.11 -15.13 -25.46
C CYS A 42 8.07 -14.40 -24.53
N LEU A 43 7.65 -14.21 -23.28
CA LEU A 43 8.39 -13.54 -22.22
C LEU A 43 8.58 -14.51 -21.06
N ILE A 44 9.85 -14.81 -20.71
CA ILE A 44 10.19 -15.81 -19.71
C ILE A 44 10.90 -15.14 -18.54
N THR A 45 10.19 -14.97 -17.43
CA THR A 45 10.82 -14.66 -16.15
C THR A 45 11.37 -15.95 -15.55
N ARG A 46 12.63 -15.98 -15.13
CA ARG A 46 13.28 -17.15 -14.54
C ARG A 46 13.51 -16.95 -13.05
N SER A 47 13.36 -18.02 -12.28
CA SER A 47 13.76 -18.07 -10.87
C SER A 47 14.72 -19.24 -10.63
N SER A 48 15.80 -18.95 -9.92
CA SER A 48 16.85 -19.88 -9.53
C SER A 48 16.65 -20.27 -8.06
N TYR A 49 16.88 -21.54 -7.72
CA TYR A 49 16.74 -22.05 -6.36
C TYR A 49 17.97 -22.87 -5.99
N ASN A 50 18.44 -22.73 -4.75
CA ASN A 50 19.55 -23.51 -4.23
C ASN A 50 19.17 -25.00 -3.99
N GLU A 51 20.13 -25.82 -3.56
CA GLU A 51 19.93 -27.27 -3.38
C GLU A 51 18.81 -27.61 -2.38
N VAL A 52 18.60 -26.77 -1.36
CA VAL A 52 17.55 -26.94 -0.34
C VAL A 52 16.20 -26.30 -0.73
N GLY A 53 16.09 -25.75 -1.94
CA GLY A 53 14.84 -25.24 -2.52
C GLY A 53 14.45 -23.83 -2.08
N GLN A 54 15.40 -23.05 -1.56
CA GLN A 54 15.22 -21.62 -1.28
C GLN A 54 15.51 -20.81 -2.56
N LEU A 55 14.76 -19.74 -2.79
CA LEU A 55 15.02 -18.82 -3.89
C LEU A 55 16.46 -18.27 -3.75
N SER A 56 17.23 -18.33 -4.82
CA SER A 56 18.61 -17.85 -4.86
C SER A 56 18.83 -16.77 -5.91
N GLY A 57 17.92 -16.61 -6.86
CA GLY A 57 17.97 -15.51 -7.83
C GLY A 57 16.77 -15.47 -8.76
N ALA A 58 16.63 -14.38 -9.50
CA ALA A 58 15.58 -14.18 -10.48
C ALA A 58 16.02 -13.25 -11.62
N SER A 59 15.52 -13.52 -12.82
CA SER A 59 15.73 -12.72 -14.03
C SER A 59 14.41 -12.38 -14.70
N ASP A 60 14.23 -11.14 -15.12
CA ASP A 60 13.17 -10.72 -16.02
C ASP A 60 13.43 -11.25 -17.45
N PRO A 61 12.44 -11.19 -18.36
CA PRO A 61 12.59 -11.73 -19.71
C PRO A 61 13.76 -11.15 -20.51
N ARG A 62 14.10 -9.87 -20.32
CA ARG A 62 15.17 -9.20 -21.06
C ARG A 62 16.54 -9.59 -20.52
N LEU A 63 16.72 -9.55 -19.20
CA LEU A 63 17.99 -9.91 -18.57
C LEU A 63 18.23 -11.42 -18.60
N PHE A 64 17.19 -12.24 -18.61
CA PHE A 64 17.31 -13.68 -18.82
C PHE A 64 17.91 -14.00 -20.20
N ASP A 65 17.47 -13.31 -21.25
CA ASP A 65 18.02 -13.47 -22.61
C ASP A 65 19.51 -13.05 -22.67
N ASN A 66 19.95 -12.18 -21.76
CA ASN A 66 21.33 -11.72 -21.61
C ASN A 66 22.15 -12.49 -20.56
N GLU A 67 21.61 -13.57 -19.99
CA GLU A 67 22.25 -14.36 -18.93
C GLU A 67 22.60 -13.56 -17.65
N VAL A 68 21.82 -12.52 -17.35
CA VAL A 68 21.95 -11.68 -16.14
C VAL A 68 20.80 -11.97 -15.17
N GLU A 69 21.10 -12.08 -13.87
CA GLU A 69 20.08 -12.12 -12.81
C GLU A 69 19.78 -10.70 -12.33
N ASN A 70 18.51 -10.30 -12.34
CA ASN A 70 18.07 -9.01 -11.76
C ASN A 70 18.42 -8.94 -10.27
N GLN A 71 18.25 -10.07 -9.60
CA GLN A 71 18.50 -10.22 -8.18
C GLN A 71 19.06 -11.61 -7.90
N SER A 72 20.06 -11.71 -7.04
CA SER A 72 20.50 -12.95 -6.42
C SER A 72 20.53 -12.80 -4.90
N GLN A 73 20.46 -13.92 -4.18
CA GLN A 73 20.44 -13.89 -2.72
C GLN A 73 21.12 -15.12 -2.10
N ILE A 74 21.80 -14.87 -0.99
CA ILE A 74 22.39 -15.89 -0.12
C ILE A 74 21.55 -15.97 1.14
N ASN A 75 21.05 -17.16 1.44
CA ASN A 75 20.23 -17.40 2.62
C ASN A 75 20.99 -18.23 3.65
N SER A 76 20.59 -18.09 4.91
CA SER A 76 20.99 -19.00 5.97
C SER A 76 20.39 -20.40 5.76
N LEU A 77 20.85 -21.38 6.54
CA LEU A 77 20.24 -22.72 6.57
C LEU A 77 18.76 -22.69 6.99
N THR A 78 18.33 -21.64 7.71
CA THR A 78 16.94 -21.38 8.11
C THR A 78 16.21 -20.46 7.12
N GLY A 79 16.76 -20.22 5.93
CA GLY A 79 16.10 -19.49 4.86
C GLY A 79 15.94 -18.00 5.09
N GLN A 80 16.55 -17.45 6.13
CA GLN A 80 16.66 -16.00 6.30
C GLN A 80 17.67 -15.47 5.28
N THR A 81 17.29 -14.44 4.54
CA THR A 81 18.18 -13.81 3.58
C THR A 81 19.30 -13.06 4.31
N LEU A 82 20.55 -13.44 4.03
CA LEU A 82 21.76 -12.85 4.62
C LEU A 82 22.40 -11.82 3.68
N ARG A 83 22.34 -12.07 2.37
CA ARG A 83 22.81 -11.16 1.34
C ARG A 83 21.81 -11.11 0.20
N ILE A 84 21.58 -9.92 -0.31
CA ILE A 84 20.85 -9.66 -1.55
C ILE A 84 21.80 -8.88 -2.46
N ASP A 85 21.88 -9.27 -3.72
CA ASP A 85 22.57 -8.53 -4.77
C ASP A 85 21.53 -8.19 -5.85
N SER A 86 21.34 -6.91 -6.15
CA SER A 86 20.44 -6.45 -7.21
C SER A 86 21.19 -5.61 -8.23
N VAL A 87 20.94 -5.86 -9.52
CA VAL A 87 21.47 -4.99 -10.59
C VAL A 87 20.85 -3.59 -10.58
N ASP A 88 19.66 -3.48 -9.99
CA ASP A 88 18.93 -2.21 -9.88
C ASP A 88 19.33 -1.50 -8.58
N ALA A 89 19.33 -2.19 -7.44
CA ALA A 89 19.46 -1.58 -6.10
C ALA A 89 20.77 -1.87 -5.35
N GLY A 90 21.77 -2.47 -6.01
CA GLY A 90 23.05 -2.84 -5.41
C GLY A 90 22.94 -4.00 -4.43
N TRP A 91 24.03 -4.28 -3.71
CA TRP A 91 24.05 -5.35 -2.70
C TRP A 91 23.89 -4.86 -1.25
N ARG A 92 23.25 -5.70 -0.43
CA ARG A 92 23.11 -5.52 1.02
C ARG A 92 23.34 -6.84 1.76
N VAL A 93 23.99 -6.75 2.91
CA VAL A 93 24.27 -7.87 3.81
C VAL A 93 23.72 -7.56 5.19
N GLY A 94 22.96 -8.48 5.76
CA GLY A 94 22.42 -8.38 7.12
C GLY A 94 22.89 -9.54 7.99
N LEU A 95 23.39 -9.21 9.18
CA LEU A 95 23.63 -10.16 10.26
C LEU A 95 22.55 -9.98 11.32
N LEU A 96 21.73 -11.01 11.47
CA LEU A 96 20.70 -11.07 12.49
C LEU A 96 21.25 -11.71 13.78
N ASP A 97 20.73 -11.28 14.93
CA ASP A 97 20.92 -12.00 16.18
C ASP A 97 19.99 -13.22 16.29
N ILE A 98 20.07 -13.92 17.43
CA ILE A 98 19.30 -15.14 17.68
C ILE A 98 17.80 -14.89 17.90
N GLU A 99 17.40 -13.64 18.19
CA GLU A 99 16.00 -13.23 18.32
C GLU A 99 15.41 -12.76 16.98
N GLY A 100 16.26 -12.69 15.95
CA GLY A 100 15.90 -12.22 14.61
C GLY A 100 16.00 -10.71 14.45
N GLY A 101 16.47 -9.98 15.47
CA GLY A 101 16.79 -8.58 15.37
C GLY A 101 17.99 -8.34 14.47
N VAL A 102 18.02 -7.20 13.79
CA VAL A 102 19.16 -6.83 12.96
C VAL A 102 20.28 -6.40 13.89
N HIS A 103 21.39 -7.13 13.92
CA HIS A 103 22.56 -6.75 14.72
C HIS A 103 23.47 -5.79 13.95
N LYS A 104 23.75 -6.12 12.69
CA LYS A 104 24.67 -5.36 11.84
C LYS A 104 24.34 -5.50 10.36
N GLU A 105 24.49 -4.42 9.60
CA GLU A 105 24.25 -4.37 8.15
C GLU A 105 25.44 -3.74 7.44
N TRP A 106 25.63 -4.13 6.18
CA TRP A 106 26.58 -3.56 5.24
C TRP A 106 25.93 -3.41 3.88
N ASP A 107 26.34 -2.40 3.14
CA ASP A 107 25.86 -2.20 1.78
C ASP A 107 26.98 -1.78 0.82
N GLU A 108 26.63 -1.73 -0.47
CA GLU A 108 27.56 -1.45 -1.56
C GLU A 108 28.11 -0.01 -1.57
N LEU A 109 27.41 0.94 -0.92
CA LEU A 109 27.93 2.28 -0.66
C LEU A 109 29.01 2.29 0.44
N GLY A 110 29.29 1.13 1.05
CA GLY A 110 30.25 1.01 2.14
C GLY A 110 29.73 1.54 3.47
N ILE A 111 28.40 1.72 3.59
CA ILE A 111 27.77 2.08 4.86
C ILE A 111 27.70 0.80 5.71
N THR A 112 28.11 0.94 6.96
CA THR A 112 27.94 -0.08 8.00
C THR A 112 26.97 0.45 9.03
N ARG A 113 25.90 -0.29 9.31
CA ARG A 113 24.93 0.04 10.35
C ARG A 113 24.96 -1.00 11.46
N ARG A 114 24.89 -0.59 12.73
CA ARG A 114 24.72 -1.52 13.87
C ARG A 114 23.63 -1.00 14.80
N TYR A 115 22.95 -1.93 15.46
CA TYR A 115 21.82 -1.65 16.32
C TYR A 115 22.18 -2.02 17.76
N ALA A 116 21.87 -1.13 18.70
CA ALA A 116 21.90 -1.44 20.12
C ALA A 116 20.50 -1.75 20.61
N TYR A 117 20.37 -2.75 21.48
CA TYR A 117 19.11 -3.16 22.08
C TYR A 117 19.21 -3.15 23.61
N ASP A 118 18.07 -3.01 24.28
CA ASP A 118 18.02 -3.25 25.72
C ASP A 118 18.15 -4.74 26.04
N VAL A 119 18.61 -5.06 27.26
CA VAL A 119 19.00 -6.42 27.65
C VAL A 119 17.79 -7.31 27.97
N LEU A 120 16.65 -6.73 28.35
CA LEU A 120 15.53 -7.48 28.93
C LEU A 120 14.41 -7.77 27.92
N LEU A 121 14.13 -6.82 27.02
CA LEU A 121 13.00 -6.86 26.10
C LEU A 121 13.44 -6.77 24.64
N HIS A 122 14.74 -6.65 24.39
CA HIS A 122 15.34 -6.61 23.06
C HIS A 122 14.76 -5.48 22.19
N ARG A 123 14.47 -4.33 22.81
CA ARG A 123 13.96 -3.14 22.13
C ARG A 123 15.12 -2.26 21.64
N PRO A 124 15.05 -1.68 20.42
CA PRO A 124 16.11 -0.81 19.90
C PRO A 124 16.36 0.38 20.82
N LEU A 125 17.63 0.73 21.07
CA LEU A 125 18.05 1.89 21.87
C LEU A 125 18.75 2.96 21.02
N ALA A 126 19.52 2.52 20.02
CA ALA A 126 20.24 3.42 19.12
C ALA A 126 20.62 2.71 17.81
N ILE A 127 20.70 3.50 16.74
CA ILE A 127 21.23 3.09 15.44
C ILE A 127 22.51 3.85 15.16
N TYR A 128 23.59 3.11 14.93
CA TYR A 128 24.91 3.65 14.65
C TYR A 128 25.27 3.39 13.19
N GLU A 129 25.89 4.37 12.55
CA GLU A 129 26.29 4.29 11.15
C GLU A 129 27.71 4.76 10.92
N LYS A 130 28.39 4.15 9.96
CA LYS A 130 29.74 4.53 9.53
C LYS A 130 29.89 4.29 8.04
N GLY A 131 30.35 5.29 7.28
CA GLY A 131 30.61 5.18 5.85
C GLY A 131 31.71 6.16 5.40
N ALA A 132 32.35 5.93 4.25
CA ALA A 132 33.40 6.81 3.74
C ALA A 132 32.88 8.21 3.39
N ASP A 133 31.63 8.29 2.93
CA ASP A 133 30.93 9.53 2.59
C ASP A 133 30.29 10.23 3.81
N ILE A 134 30.32 9.58 4.98
CA ILE A 134 29.80 10.10 6.25
C ILE A 134 30.99 10.59 7.09
N ASN A 135 31.21 11.92 7.10
CA ASN A 135 32.17 12.60 7.98
C ASN A 135 33.54 11.90 8.13
N SER A 136 34.16 11.51 7.00
CA SER A 136 35.49 10.87 6.97
C SER A 136 35.57 9.55 7.76
N GLY A 137 34.48 8.79 7.84
CA GLY A 137 34.45 7.48 8.49
C GLY A 137 34.34 7.53 10.03
N ILE A 138 33.86 8.63 10.61
CA ILE A 138 33.48 8.69 12.03
C ILE A 138 32.11 8.02 12.20
N GLU A 139 31.95 7.22 13.25
CA GLU A 139 30.66 6.58 13.56
C GLU A 139 29.67 7.60 14.13
N GLN A 140 28.50 7.72 13.51
CA GLN A 140 27.43 8.62 13.92
C GLN A 140 26.27 7.86 14.56
N ILE A 141 25.49 8.54 15.40
CA ILE A 141 24.27 7.98 16.00
C ILE A 141 23.06 8.63 15.35
N THR A 142 22.40 7.90 14.46
CA THR A 142 21.34 8.46 13.61
C THR A 142 19.99 8.46 14.29
N GLU A 143 19.75 7.50 15.17
CA GLU A 143 18.49 7.39 15.90
C GLU A 143 18.74 7.01 17.36
N ARG A 144 17.90 7.54 18.26
CA ARG A 144 17.80 7.15 19.68
C ARG A 144 16.35 6.87 20.05
N PHE A 145 16.15 5.86 20.89
CA PHE A 145 14.84 5.41 21.33
C PHE A 145 14.77 5.47 22.86
N VAL A 146 13.75 6.13 23.39
CA VAL A 146 13.48 6.20 24.84
C VAL A 146 12.09 5.65 25.10
N TYR A 147 12.00 4.68 26.02
CA TYR A 147 10.76 3.99 26.34
C TYR A 147 10.22 4.42 27.69
N GLY A 148 8.90 4.45 27.81
CA GLY A 148 8.23 4.74 29.06
C GLY A 148 8.37 3.62 30.07
N ASP A 149 8.38 4.00 31.35
CA ASP A 149 8.54 3.07 32.46
C ASP A 149 7.23 2.86 33.24
N SER A 150 7.28 2.01 34.27
CA SER A 150 6.13 1.66 35.09
C SER A 150 5.54 2.82 35.92
N SER A 151 6.21 3.98 35.98
CA SER A 151 5.67 5.18 36.62
C SER A 151 4.72 5.96 35.72
N GLN A 152 4.79 5.77 34.40
CA GLN A 152 4.01 6.52 33.41
C GLN A 152 2.74 5.76 32.99
N THR A 153 1.89 5.43 33.96
CA THR A 153 0.67 4.63 33.73
C THR A 153 -0.57 5.45 33.40
N ASP A 154 -0.67 6.70 33.89
CA ASP A 154 -1.85 7.55 33.70
C ASP A 154 -2.11 7.93 32.23
N ASP A 155 -1.06 7.91 31.38
CA ASP A 155 -1.10 8.26 29.96
C ASP A 155 -0.91 7.06 29.01
N ASN A 156 -1.00 5.83 29.54
CA ASN A 156 -0.77 4.57 28.81
C ASN A 156 0.62 4.46 28.13
N LEU A 157 1.66 5.03 28.75
CA LEU A 157 3.01 5.10 28.17
C LEU A 157 3.95 3.98 28.62
N ASN A 158 3.56 3.19 29.62
CA ASN A 158 4.41 2.11 30.15
C ASN A 158 4.81 1.12 29.04
N LEU A 159 6.12 0.92 28.89
CA LEU A 159 6.79 0.09 27.86
C LEU A 159 6.68 0.61 26.41
N GLN A 160 5.98 1.73 26.17
CA GLN A 160 5.83 2.33 24.86
C GLN A 160 7.05 3.16 24.47
N LEU A 161 7.29 3.35 23.17
CA LEU A 161 8.28 4.30 22.68
C LEU A 161 7.73 5.72 22.89
N ILE A 162 8.29 6.46 23.84
CA ILE A 162 7.80 7.80 24.20
C ILE A 162 8.58 8.91 23.50
N GLN A 163 9.87 8.70 23.22
CA GLN A 163 10.69 9.65 22.46
C GLN A 163 11.52 8.90 21.42
N HIS A 164 11.46 9.39 20.19
CA HIS A 164 12.24 8.92 19.07
C HIS A 164 13.01 10.10 18.49
N TYR A 165 14.30 10.16 18.79
CA TYR A 165 15.20 11.08 18.10
C TYR A 165 15.53 10.43 16.76
N ASP A 166 15.00 10.99 15.69
CA ASP A 166 15.08 10.47 14.33
C ASP A 166 15.97 11.35 13.44
N GLN A 167 15.93 11.12 12.14
CA GLN A 167 16.76 11.85 11.17
C GLN A 167 16.46 13.34 11.08
N GLY A 168 15.24 13.75 11.46
CA GLY A 168 14.76 15.11 11.28
C GLY A 168 14.50 15.86 12.58
N GLY A 169 14.65 15.21 13.74
CA GLY A 169 14.56 15.82 15.06
C GLY A 169 14.04 14.84 16.10
N LEU A 170 13.05 15.26 16.89
CA LEU A 170 12.43 14.47 17.95
C LEU A 170 10.93 14.31 17.70
N ALA A 171 10.46 13.07 17.64
CA ALA A 171 9.05 12.72 17.77
C ALA A 171 8.77 12.21 19.18
N GLU A 172 7.84 12.85 19.89
CA GLU A 172 7.46 12.49 21.25
C GLU A 172 5.97 12.10 21.31
N THR A 173 5.67 10.96 21.93
CA THR A 173 4.31 10.52 22.24
C THR A 173 4.04 10.73 23.72
N CYS A 174 3.20 11.72 24.03
CA CYS A 174 2.95 12.15 25.41
C CYS A 174 1.73 11.47 26.03
N SER A 175 0.83 10.90 25.23
CA SER A 175 -0.36 10.20 25.73
C SER A 175 -0.93 9.27 24.68
N ILE A 176 -1.40 8.10 25.10
CA ILE A 176 -1.96 7.04 24.23
C ILE A 176 -3.38 6.69 24.70
N SER A 177 -4.27 6.45 23.76
CA SER A 177 -5.66 6.05 24.03
C SER A 177 -5.74 4.61 24.53
N LEU A 178 -6.87 4.23 25.13
CA LEU A 178 -7.12 2.85 25.56
C LEU A 178 -7.09 1.83 24.41
N THR A 179 -7.25 2.30 23.17
CA THR A 179 -7.23 1.49 21.94
C THR A 179 -5.87 1.51 21.23
N GLY A 180 -4.85 2.16 21.80
CA GLY A 180 -3.46 2.13 21.34
C GLY A 180 -3.03 3.27 20.41
N GLN A 181 -3.95 4.12 19.94
CA GLN A 181 -3.63 5.28 19.10
C GLN A 181 -3.10 6.45 19.93
N PRO A 182 -2.21 7.31 19.39
CA PRO A 182 -1.71 8.49 20.08
C PRO A 182 -2.82 9.52 20.34
N LEU A 183 -2.99 9.95 21.59
CA LEU A 183 -3.84 11.09 21.97
C LEU A 183 -3.09 12.41 21.86
N ILE A 184 -1.80 12.43 22.19
CA ILE A 184 -0.94 13.62 22.14
C ILE A 184 0.41 13.24 21.57
N GLN A 185 0.84 13.95 20.53
CA GLN A 185 2.21 13.89 20.01
C GLN A 185 2.80 15.28 19.86
N GLN A 186 4.12 15.34 19.96
CA GLN A 186 4.91 16.54 19.73
C GLN A 186 6.01 16.24 18.71
N ARG A 187 6.29 17.22 17.85
CA ARG A 187 7.42 17.20 16.93
C ARG A 187 8.30 18.42 17.20
N GLN A 188 9.59 18.18 17.41
CA GLN A 188 10.63 19.21 17.32
C GLN A 188 11.56 18.83 16.17
N LEU A 189 11.99 19.82 15.38
CA LEU A 189 12.92 19.58 14.27
C LEU A 189 14.36 19.90 14.69
N LEU A 190 15.33 19.42 13.92
CA LEU A 190 16.70 19.92 14.00
C LEU A 190 16.74 21.45 13.82
N SER A 191 17.57 22.11 14.63
CA SER A 191 17.77 23.56 14.59
C SER A 191 18.36 24.03 13.24
N ASP A 192 19.28 23.25 12.69
CA ASP A 192 19.80 23.41 11.33
C ASP A 192 18.88 22.67 10.32
N ASN A 193 18.40 23.41 9.32
CA ASN A 193 17.44 22.94 8.33
C ASN A 193 18.05 22.17 7.16
N ILE A 194 19.38 22.08 7.10
CA ILE A 194 20.13 21.31 6.09
C ILE A 194 21.07 20.26 6.70
N ALA A 195 21.26 20.26 8.02
CA ALA A 195 22.05 19.25 8.71
C ALA A 195 21.40 17.85 8.70
N GLU A 196 22.23 16.85 9.01
CA GLU A 196 21.80 15.48 9.31
C GLU A 196 21.93 15.21 10.82
N SER A 197 21.11 14.29 11.32
CA SER A 197 21.12 13.85 12.71
C SER A 197 22.44 13.20 13.13
N ASP A 198 22.98 13.60 14.28
CA ASP A 198 24.06 12.87 14.98
C ASP A 198 23.91 13.02 16.50
N TRP A 199 23.20 12.08 17.12
CA TRP A 199 22.80 12.08 18.53
C TRP A 199 23.92 11.56 19.46
N GLN A 200 25.08 12.19 19.41
CA GLN A 200 26.23 11.94 20.28
C GLN A 200 25.97 12.42 21.72
N GLY A 201 26.72 11.88 22.69
CA GLY A 201 26.60 12.31 24.09
C GLY A 201 25.33 11.82 24.77
N ASP A 202 24.82 12.61 25.71
CA ASP A 202 23.62 12.32 26.49
C ASP A 202 22.38 13.12 26.03
N GLU A 203 21.23 12.90 26.67
CA GLU A 203 19.97 13.51 26.26
C GLU A 203 19.99 15.05 26.29
N SER A 204 20.84 15.66 27.13
CA SER A 204 21.03 17.12 27.16
C SER A 204 21.71 17.61 25.88
N ASP A 205 22.72 16.86 25.41
CA ASP A 205 23.40 17.15 24.14
C ASP A 205 22.45 16.99 22.96
N TRP A 206 21.59 15.96 22.97
CA TRP A 206 20.61 15.73 21.91
C TRP A 206 19.59 16.87 21.85
N LYS A 207 19.02 17.25 23.00
CA LYS A 207 18.08 18.38 23.07
C LYS A 207 18.70 19.70 22.63
N GLY A 208 20.01 19.88 22.82
CA GLY A 208 20.75 21.04 22.34
C GLY A 208 20.80 21.19 20.81
N GLN A 209 20.52 20.13 20.04
CA GLN A 209 20.48 20.17 18.58
C GLN A 209 19.09 20.53 18.01
N LEU A 210 18.04 20.48 18.83
CA LEU A 210 16.66 20.74 18.42
C LEU A 210 16.36 22.24 18.34
N GLY A 211 15.45 22.61 17.44
CA GLY A 211 14.86 23.95 17.40
C GLY A 211 13.98 24.24 18.61
N SER A 212 13.74 25.53 18.87
CA SER A 212 12.89 25.98 19.99
C SER A 212 11.40 25.68 19.81
N GLU A 213 10.95 25.55 18.56
CA GLU A 213 9.55 25.33 18.24
C GLU A 213 9.11 23.88 18.50
N VAL A 214 7.98 23.74 19.18
CA VAL A 214 7.35 22.45 19.51
C VAL A 214 5.99 22.38 18.84
N TYR A 215 5.83 21.48 17.88
CA TYR A 215 4.59 21.29 17.15
C TYR A 215 3.75 20.19 17.79
N LYS A 216 2.76 20.57 18.60
CA LYS A 216 1.88 19.65 19.31
C LYS A 216 0.62 19.34 18.49
N THR A 217 0.29 18.06 18.36
CA THR A 217 -1.01 17.62 17.80
C THR A 217 -1.74 16.76 18.83
N THR A 218 -3.05 16.95 18.94
CA THR A 218 -3.92 16.17 19.82
C THR A 218 -5.01 15.49 19.01
N TRP A 219 -5.40 14.27 19.40
CA TRP A 219 -6.47 13.51 18.77
C TRP A 219 -7.51 13.06 19.81
N GLY A 220 -8.74 12.91 19.35
CA GLY A 220 -9.82 12.23 20.07
C GLY A 220 -10.37 11.10 19.21
N TYR A 221 -10.55 9.93 19.82
CA TYR A 221 -11.07 8.73 19.16
C TYR A 221 -12.35 8.24 19.83
N ASN A 222 -13.18 7.51 19.09
CA ASN A 222 -14.29 6.77 19.67
C ASN A 222 -13.80 5.48 20.35
N ALA A 223 -14.72 4.68 20.90
CA ALA A 223 -14.40 3.42 21.58
C ALA A 223 -13.84 2.32 20.66
N LEU A 224 -13.87 2.53 19.33
CA LEU A 224 -13.33 1.66 18.29
C LEU A 224 -11.98 2.18 17.76
N GLY A 225 -11.41 3.23 18.34
CA GLY A 225 -10.14 3.80 17.86
C GLY A 225 -10.28 4.62 16.56
N VAL A 226 -11.50 4.90 16.11
CA VAL A 226 -11.76 5.75 14.94
C VAL A 226 -11.67 7.23 15.35
N MET A 227 -10.94 8.03 14.57
CA MET A 227 -10.69 9.45 14.89
C MET A 227 -11.98 10.28 14.79
N LEU A 228 -12.37 10.89 15.90
CA LEU A 228 -13.49 11.83 16.01
C LEU A 228 -13.06 13.29 15.90
N ALA A 229 -11.85 13.62 16.36
CA ALA A 229 -11.34 14.97 16.32
C ALA A 229 -9.81 15.02 16.27
N GLN A 230 -9.28 16.08 15.68
CA GLN A 230 -7.86 16.41 15.69
C GLN A 230 -7.70 17.91 15.97
N LEU A 231 -6.80 18.27 16.89
CA LEU A 231 -6.36 19.64 17.12
C LEU A 231 -4.92 19.76 16.62
N GLY A 232 -4.72 20.48 15.52
CA GLY A 232 -3.42 20.66 14.88
C GLY A 232 -2.53 21.66 15.63
N ALA A 233 -1.24 21.72 15.25
CA ALA A 233 -0.22 22.53 15.91
C ALA A 233 -0.49 24.04 15.92
N THR A 234 -1.32 24.55 15.01
CA THR A 234 -1.74 25.96 14.94
C THR A 234 -3.09 26.22 15.63
N GLY A 235 -3.64 25.25 16.36
CA GLY A 235 -4.90 25.38 17.11
C GLY A 235 -6.18 25.15 16.29
N ASN A 236 -6.07 24.79 15.01
CA ASN A 236 -7.23 24.47 14.17
C ASN A 236 -7.75 23.08 14.53
N ARG A 237 -9.07 22.95 14.71
CA ARG A 237 -9.72 21.72 15.12
C ARG A 237 -10.55 21.12 13.98
N GLN A 238 -10.26 19.88 13.64
CA GLN A 238 -11.08 19.05 12.74
C GLN A 238 -11.96 18.14 13.58
N ARG A 239 -13.18 17.85 13.09
CA ARG A 239 -14.12 16.92 13.73
C ARG A 239 -14.86 16.10 12.67
N SER A 240 -15.15 14.85 12.99
CA SER A 240 -15.88 13.93 12.13
C SER A 240 -17.04 13.29 12.88
N GLU A 241 -18.12 13.03 12.15
CA GLU A 241 -19.28 12.26 12.59
C GLU A 241 -19.40 11.00 11.75
N TYR A 242 -19.88 9.93 12.37
CA TYR A 242 -20.03 8.63 11.75
C TYR A 242 -21.46 8.15 11.98
N ASP A 243 -22.01 7.45 10.99
CA ASP A 243 -23.35 6.86 11.08
C ASP A 243 -23.35 5.59 11.95
N VAL A 244 -24.51 4.94 12.02
CA VAL A 244 -24.69 3.72 12.83
C VAL A 244 -23.87 2.52 12.35
N SER A 245 -23.38 2.55 11.10
CA SER A 245 -22.50 1.54 10.50
C SER A 245 -21.01 1.84 10.70
N GLY A 246 -20.68 2.96 11.34
CA GLY A 246 -19.29 3.40 11.50
C GLY A 246 -18.71 4.09 10.25
N ALA A 247 -19.52 4.33 9.21
CA ALA A 247 -19.11 5.07 8.03
C ALA A 247 -19.17 6.58 8.26
N LEU A 248 -18.26 7.35 7.64
CA LEU A 248 -18.22 8.80 7.77
C LEU A 248 -19.51 9.44 7.24
N SER A 249 -20.21 10.23 8.04
CA SER A 249 -21.45 10.89 7.64
C SER A 249 -21.29 12.39 7.42
N ALA A 250 -20.44 13.05 8.21
CA ALA A 250 -20.20 14.49 8.14
C ALA A 250 -18.83 14.87 8.72
N SER A 251 -18.32 16.04 8.34
CA SER A 251 -17.08 16.57 8.91
C SER A 251 -17.02 18.10 8.91
N TYR A 252 -16.17 18.61 9.80
CA TYR A 252 -16.21 20.00 10.22
C TYR A 252 -14.81 20.55 10.54
N LEU A 253 -14.64 21.86 10.42
CA LEU A 253 -13.44 22.62 10.76
C LEU A 253 -13.78 23.83 11.64
N LEU A 254 -13.12 23.94 12.78
CA LEU A 254 -13.09 25.16 13.60
C LEU A 254 -11.69 25.78 13.53
N LEU A 255 -11.60 26.98 12.98
CA LEU A 255 -10.35 27.75 12.92
C LEU A 255 -10.02 28.34 14.29
N ALA A 256 -8.73 28.41 14.63
CA ALA A 256 -8.26 28.85 15.94
C ALA A 256 -8.73 30.27 16.33
N HIS A 257 -8.92 31.15 15.35
CA HIS A 257 -9.36 32.54 15.52
C HIS A 257 -10.86 32.77 15.30
N GLN A 258 -11.63 31.73 15.03
CA GLN A 258 -13.07 31.82 14.79
C GLN A 258 -13.87 31.10 15.89
N ALA A 259 -15.11 31.54 16.10
CA ALA A 259 -16.02 30.92 17.08
C ALA A 259 -16.94 29.86 16.44
N ASP A 260 -17.25 30.02 15.15
CA ASP A 260 -18.19 29.19 14.42
C ASP A 260 -17.47 28.06 13.68
N GLU A 261 -18.04 26.86 13.78
CA GLU A 261 -17.55 25.67 13.10
C GLU A 261 -18.06 25.66 11.64
N GLN A 262 -17.14 25.48 10.69
CA GLN A 262 -17.44 25.39 9.26
C GLN A 262 -17.72 23.93 8.89
N ILE A 263 -18.76 23.69 8.09
CA ILE A 263 -19.07 22.37 7.56
C ILE A 263 -18.14 22.10 6.37
N LEU A 264 -17.51 20.92 6.34
CA LEU A 264 -16.68 20.46 5.22
C LEU A 264 -17.43 19.43 4.37
N VAL A 265 -18.15 18.53 5.02
CA VAL A 265 -19.07 17.58 4.40
C VAL A 265 -20.31 17.51 5.28
N SER A 266 -21.47 17.65 4.65
CA SER A 266 -22.76 17.68 5.34
C SER A 266 -23.50 16.34 5.30
N GLU A 267 -23.24 15.52 4.30
CA GLU A 267 -23.96 14.26 4.07
C GLU A 267 -23.13 13.34 3.17
N ILE A 268 -23.14 12.04 3.48
CA ILE A 268 -22.63 10.97 2.63
C ILE A 268 -23.60 9.78 2.74
N ASP A 269 -24.06 9.30 1.59
CA ASP A 269 -24.81 8.05 1.52
C ASP A 269 -23.94 6.94 0.94
N TYR A 270 -24.20 5.73 1.42
CA TYR A 270 -23.52 4.52 0.99
C TYR A 270 -24.53 3.52 0.44
N ASN A 271 -24.16 2.78 -0.60
CA ASN A 271 -24.91 1.59 -0.97
C ASN A 271 -24.72 0.49 0.07
N ALA A 272 -25.47 -0.61 -0.06
CA ALA A 272 -25.26 -1.86 0.69
C ALA A 272 -23.93 -2.55 0.37
N ASN A 273 -23.00 -1.81 -0.21
CA ASN A 273 -21.72 -2.21 -0.71
C ASN A 273 -20.60 -1.27 -0.18
N GLY A 274 -20.95 -0.24 0.63
CA GLY A 274 -20.02 0.63 1.35
C GLY A 274 -19.31 1.60 0.43
N GLN A 275 -19.74 1.61 -0.83
CA GLN A 275 -19.34 2.57 -1.81
C GLN A 275 -20.30 3.75 -1.69
N LYS A 276 -19.76 4.97 -1.81
CA LYS A 276 -20.58 6.18 -1.74
C LYS A 276 -21.55 6.20 -2.90
N THR A 277 -22.82 6.48 -2.67
CA THR A 277 -23.82 6.73 -3.73
C THR A 277 -24.11 8.21 -3.88
N PHE A 278 -23.96 8.98 -2.80
CA PHE A 278 -24.16 10.42 -2.76
C PHE A 278 -23.22 11.06 -1.75
N GLU A 279 -22.86 12.32 -1.98
CA GLU A 279 -22.05 13.14 -1.08
C GLU A 279 -22.39 14.61 -1.28
N CYS A 280 -22.54 15.37 -0.19
CA CYS A 280 -22.75 16.81 -0.22
C CYS A 280 -21.64 17.54 0.55
N ALA A 281 -20.76 18.23 -0.18
CA ALA A 281 -19.69 19.05 0.40
C ALA A 281 -20.24 20.30 1.09
N GLY A 282 -19.44 20.90 1.98
CA GLY A 282 -19.81 22.07 2.78
C GLY A 282 -20.12 23.33 1.96
N ASN A 283 -19.64 23.42 0.72
CA ASN A 283 -20.00 24.48 -0.23
C ASN A 283 -21.29 24.18 -1.02
N GLY A 284 -22.04 23.13 -0.64
CA GLY A 284 -23.28 22.71 -1.27
C GLY A 284 -23.11 21.96 -2.60
N VAL A 285 -21.87 21.65 -3.00
CA VAL A 285 -21.59 20.83 -4.18
C VAL A 285 -21.92 19.37 -3.87
N THR A 286 -22.72 18.75 -4.73
CA THR A 286 -23.17 17.37 -4.58
C THR A 286 -22.52 16.47 -5.62
N THR A 287 -22.11 15.28 -5.22
CA THR A 287 -21.59 14.24 -6.11
C THR A 287 -22.44 12.99 -5.99
N THR A 288 -22.95 12.48 -7.11
CA THR A 288 -23.68 11.20 -7.20
C THR A 288 -22.83 10.17 -7.94
N TYR A 289 -22.81 8.94 -7.42
CA TYR A 289 -22.05 7.84 -7.98
C TYR A 289 -23.01 6.74 -8.46
N THR A 290 -22.72 6.18 -9.63
CA THR A 290 -23.45 5.04 -10.18
C THR A 290 -22.47 3.93 -10.51
N TYR A 291 -22.84 2.71 -10.12
CA TYR A 291 -22.02 1.52 -10.27
C TYR A 291 -22.70 0.52 -11.21
N ASP A 292 -21.92 -0.29 -11.92
CA ASP A 292 -22.46 -1.43 -12.67
C ASP A 292 -22.98 -2.47 -11.69
N GLU A 293 -24.23 -2.90 -11.75
CA GLU A 293 -24.75 -3.87 -10.76
C GLU A 293 -24.17 -5.28 -10.92
N ARG A 294 -23.65 -5.61 -12.11
CA ARG A 294 -22.99 -6.91 -12.33
C ARG A 294 -21.67 -6.93 -11.59
N ASP A 295 -21.02 -5.77 -11.60
CA ASP A 295 -19.57 -5.64 -11.57
C ASP A 295 -19.05 -4.64 -10.51
N TRP A 296 -19.95 -3.88 -9.90
CA TRP A 296 -19.74 -2.84 -8.88
C TRP A 296 -18.63 -1.83 -9.18
N ARG A 297 -18.15 -1.74 -10.44
CA ARG A 297 -17.23 -0.67 -10.85
C ARG A 297 -18.01 0.61 -11.06
N LEU A 298 -17.37 1.74 -10.76
CA LEU A 298 -17.93 3.06 -10.96
C LEU A 298 -18.13 3.31 -12.46
N ILE A 299 -19.37 3.44 -12.92
CA ILE A 299 -19.68 3.71 -14.33
C ILE A 299 -19.97 5.19 -14.58
N THR A 300 -20.51 5.90 -13.59
CA THR A 300 -20.80 7.33 -13.70
C THR A 300 -20.51 8.05 -12.39
N MET A 301 -19.89 9.21 -12.49
CA MET A 301 -19.78 10.19 -11.41
C MET A 301 -20.28 11.54 -11.90
N LEU A 302 -21.35 12.04 -11.28
CA LEU A 302 -21.97 13.33 -11.60
C LEU A 302 -21.75 14.31 -10.44
N THR A 303 -21.09 15.44 -10.71
CA THR A 303 -20.84 16.49 -9.74
C THR A 303 -21.53 17.79 -10.16
N GLU A 304 -22.36 18.31 -9.27
CA GLU A 304 -23.20 19.49 -9.49
C GLU A 304 -23.03 20.51 -8.35
N ARG A 305 -23.12 21.80 -8.69
CA ARG A 305 -23.09 22.90 -7.74
C ARG A 305 -24.44 23.59 -7.62
N PRO A 306 -24.70 24.30 -6.51
CA PRO A 306 -25.92 25.07 -6.35
C PRO A 306 -26.12 26.09 -7.47
N SER A 307 -27.36 26.24 -7.92
CA SER A 307 -27.74 27.24 -8.93
C SER A 307 -27.45 28.65 -8.43
N SER A 308 -26.71 29.44 -9.20
CA SER A 308 -26.46 30.85 -8.92
C SER A 308 -26.41 31.64 -10.23
N GLY A 309 -27.37 32.55 -10.42
CA GLY A 309 -27.49 33.34 -11.65
C GLY A 309 -27.63 32.47 -12.91
N THR A 310 -26.82 32.75 -13.92
CA THR A 310 -26.83 32.05 -15.22
C THR A 310 -25.71 31.00 -15.36
N ARG A 311 -24.97 30.69 -14.27
CA ARG A 311 -23.83 29.76 -14.33
C ARG A 311 -24.32 28.31 -14.48
N SER A 312 -23.60 27.49 -15.24
CA SER A 312 -23.89 26.04 -15.32
C SER A 312 -23.81 25.41 -13.93
N THR A 313 -24.79 24.58 -13.58
CA THR A 313 -24.81 23.79 -12.33
C THR A 313 -23.96 22.53 -12.44
N LYS A 314 -23.87 21.92 -13.64
CA LYS A 314 -23.06 20.72 -13.84
C LYS A 314 -21.58 21.11 -13.95
N LEU A 315 -20.77 20.58 -13.05
CA LEU A 315 -19.32 20.79 -13.01
C LEU A 315 -18.55 19.66 -13.69
N GLN A 316 -19.03 18.42 -13.52
CA GLN A 316 -18.40 17.22 -14.08
C GLN A 316 -19.43 16.10 -14.24
N GLU A 317 -19.32 15.29 -15.29
CA GLU A 317 -20.07 14.04 -15.45
C GLU A 317 -19.18 12.99 -16.11
N LEU A 318 -18.31 12.35 -15.32
CA LEU A 318 -17.38 11.33 -15.80
C LEU A 318 -18.11 10.01 -16.00
N ASN A 319 -18.06 9.47 -17.21
CA ASN A 319 -18.56 8.15 -17.56
C ASN A 319 -17.39 7.24 -17.92
N TYR A 320 -17.37 6.03 -17.36
CA TYR A 320 -16.28 5.07 -17.51
C TYR A 320 -16.72 3.86 -18.32
N THR A 321 -15.88 3.45 -19.27
CA THR A 321 -16.02 2.17 -19.98
C THR A 321 -14.83 1.29 -19.67
N TYR A 322 -15.09 0.03 -19.30
CA TYR A 322 -14.06 -0.94 -18.93
C TYR A 322 -13.96 -2.08 -19.96
N ASP A 323 -12.77 -2.69 -20.05
CA ASP A 323 -12.62 -4.02 -20.60
C ASP A 323 -13.02 -5.11 -19.57
N PRO A 324 -13.10 -6.40 -19.96
CA PRO A 324 -13.51 -7.46 -19.05
C PRO A 324 -12.65 -7.64 -17.80
N VAL A 325 -11.37 -7.23 -17.83
CA VAL A 325 -10.46 -7.36 -16.68
C VAL A 325 -10.39 -6.09 -15.83
N GLY A 326 -11.07 -5.03 -16.23
CA GLY A 326 -11.19 -3.77 -15.50
C GLY A 326 -10.23 -2.67 -15.93
N ASN A 327 -9.56 -2.80 -17.07
CA ASN A 327 -8.82 -1.66 -17.63
C ASN A 327 -9.82 -0.64 -18.21
N ILE A 328 -9.61 0.64 -17.94
CA ILE A 328 -10.48 1.70 -18.46
C ILE A 328 -10.13 1.94 -19.93
N LEU A 329 -11.09 1.77 -20.82
CA LEU A 329 -10.95 2.01 -22.25
C LEU A 329 -11.34 3.43 -22.65
N LEU A 330 -12.28 4.03 -21.91
CA LEU A 330 -12.83 5.36 -22.21
C LEU A 330 -13.27 6.06 -20.93
N ILE A 331 -12.97 7.35 -20.84
CA ILE A 331 -13.54 8.29 -19.87
C ILE A 331 -14.16 9.44 -20.67
N GLU A 332 -15.46 9.68 -20.50
CA GLU A 332 -16.17 10.78 -21.14
C GLU A 332 -16.69 11.76 -20.09
N ASP A 333 -16.34 13.05 -20.19
CA ASP A 333 -16.93 14.09 -19.35
C ASP A 333 -18.09 14.80 -20.05
N LYS A 334 -19.32 14.34 -19.77
CA LYS A 334 -20.54 14.86 -20.40
C LYS A 334 -20.98 16.24 -19.87
N ALA A 335 -20.30 16.78 -18.86
CA ALA A 335 -20.53 18.15 -18.42
C ALA A 335 -19.96 19.19 -19.38
N VAL A 336 -18.98 18.81 -20.20
CA VAL A 336 -18.27 19.71 -21.10
C VAL A 336 -18.80 19.56 -22.52
N ALA A 337 -19.18 20.68 -23.15
CA ALA A 337 -19.63 20.65 -24.54
C ALA A 337 -18.47 20.34 -25.50
N THR A 338 -18.73 19.52 -26.53
CA THR A 338 -17.85 19.38 -27.70
C THR A 338 -17.58 20.74 -28.32
N ARG A 339 -16.32 21.04 -28.63
CA ARG A 339 -15.91 22.30 -29.26
C ARG A 339 -15.25 22.04 -30.62
N PHE A 340 -15.25 23.07 -31.46
CA PHE A 340 -14.61 23.01 -32.78
C PHE A 340 -13.53 24.08 -32.87
N TYR A 341 -12.28 23.66 -33.09
CA TYR A 341 -11.14 24.56 -33.24
C TYR A 341 -10.13 23.98 -34.22
N LYS A 342 -9.52 24.81 -35.09
CA LYS A 342 -8.61 24.39 -36.17
C LYS A 342 -9.07 23.13 -36.95
N ASN A 343 -10.34 23.09 -37.36
CA ASN A 343 -10.97 21.95 -38.04
C ASN A 343 -10.96 20.62 -37.25
N GLN A 344 -10.75 20.67 -35.94
CA GLN A 344 -10.88 19.54 -35.03
C GLN A 344 -12.23 19.57 -34.33
N ARG A 345 -12.76 18.38 -34.03
CA ARG A 345 -13.82 18.17 -33.05
C ARG A 345 -13.13 17.79 -31.73
N ILE A 346 -13.05 18.75 -30.81
CA ILE A 346 -12.44 18.58 -29.48
C ILE A 346 -13.52 18.07 -28.54
N GLU A 347 -13.45 16.78 -28.25
CA GLU A 347 -14.40 16.09 -27.37
C GLU A 347 -13.78 15.97 -25.98
N PRO A 348 -14.58 16.03 -24.90
CA PRO A 348 -14.12 15.82 -23.54
C PRO A 348 -13.93 14.32 -23.24
N GLU A 349 -13.25 13.61 -24.14
CA GLU A 349 -13.09 12.16 -24.10
C GLU A 349 -11.61 11.79 -23.97
N GLN A 350 -11.33 10.78 -23.15
CA GLN A 350 -10.01 10.16 -23.03
C GLN A 350 -10.12 8.68 -23.33
N SER A 351 -9.45 8.20 -24.37
CA SER A 351 -9.50 6.81 -24.80
C SER A 351 -8.14 6.13 -24.63
N TYR A 352 -8.16 4.87 -24.21
CA TYR A 352 -6.95 4.10 -23.89
C TYR A 352 -6.95 2.74 -24.58
N GLU A 353 -5.77 2.33 -25.04
CA GLU A 353 -5.53 1.00 -25.62
C GLU A 353 -4.41 0.31 -24.84
N TYR A 354 -4.53 -1.01 -24.66
CA TYR A 354 -3.60 -1.83 -23.89
C TYR A 354 -3.06 -2.99 -24.73
N ASP A 355 -1.84 -3.44 -24.43
CA ASP A 355 -1.32 -4.70 -24.95
C ASP A 355 -1.84 -5.91 -24.15
N ALA A 356 -1.43 -7.13 -24.54
CA ALA A 356 -1.87 -8.35 -23.89
C ALA A 356 -1.32 -8.56 -22.45
N LEU A 357 -0.34 -7.76 -22.03
CA LEU A 357 0.12 -7.69 -20.64
C LEU A 357 -0.60 -6.60 -19.84
N TYR A 358 -1.56 -5.92 -20.46
CA TYR A 358 -2.31 -4.79 -19.92
C TYR A 358 -1.45 -3.55 -19.66
N GLN A 359 -0.36 -3.38 -20.42
CA GLN A 359 0.42 -2.14 -20.43
C GLN A 359 -0.27 -1.13 -21.36
N LEU A 360 -0.31 0.14 -20.96
CA LEU A 360 -0.92 1.20 -21.75
C LEU A 360 -0.10 1.48 -23.02
N ILE A 361 -0.61 1.20 -24.21
CA ILE A 361 0.13 1.39 -25.48
C ILE A 361 -0.31 2.63 -26.24
N SER A 362 -1.53 3.11 -26.04
CA SER A 362 -1.99 4.37 -26.63
C SER A 362 -2.97 5.09 -25.71
N ALA A 363 -2.89 6.41 -25.71
CA ALA A 363 -3.85 7.28 -25.04
C ALA A 363 -4.18 8.48 -25.92
N ARG A 364 -5.44 8.90 -25.92
CA ARG A 364 -5.91 10.12 -26.56
C ARG A 364 -6.57 11.01 -25.52
N GLY A 365 -6.49 12.31 -25.74
CA GLY A 365 -7.14 13.31 -24.89
C GLY A 365 -6.97 14.71 -25.45
N ARG A 366 -7.13 15.71 -24.59
CA ARG A 366 -6.96 17.12 -24.91
C ARG A 366 -5.85 17.76 -24.08
N GLU A 367 -5.27 18.82 -24.61
CA GLU A 367 -4.19 19.56 -23.97
C GLU A 367 -4.26 21.05 -24.34
N ASN A 368 -3.57 21.89 -23.57
CA ASN A 368 -3.37 23.28 -23.96
C ASN A 368 -2.50 23.33 -25.24
N ALA A 369 -2.99 23.99 -26.29
CA ALA A 369 -2.30 24.12 -27.58
C ALA A 369 -0.95 24.85 -27.50
N ALA A 370 -0.73 25.63 -26.43
CA ALA A 370 0.52 26.32 -26.14
C ALA A 370 1.56 25.44 -25.42
N ASN A 371 1.20 24.22 -24.99
CA ASN A 371 2.11 23.31 -24.33
C ASN A 371 3.35 23.08 -25.19
N GLN A 372 4.51 23.30 -24.59
CA GLN A 372 5.79 22.98 -25.19
C GLN A 372 6.19 21.54 -24.82
N PRO A 373 7.03 20.88 -25.63
CA PRO A 373 7.74 19.68 -25.20
C PRO A 373 8.63 20.08 -24.01
N SER A 374 8.13 19.89 -22.79
CA SER A 374 8.88 20.12 -21.56
C SER A 374 8.90 18.85 -20.74
N ASN A 375 10.10 18.53 -20.26
CA ASN A 375 10.34 17.31 -19.51
C ASN A 375 9.93 17.55 -18.05
N SER A 376 10.29 18.65 -17.40
CA SER A 376 10.07 18.80 -15.94
C SER A 376 9.19 19.98 -15.53
N SER A 377 9.02 21.02 -16.34
CA SER A 377 8.29 22.23 -15.92
C SER A 377 6.77 22.08 -16.03
N LEU A 378 6.02 22.78 -15.16
CA LEU A 378 4.58 22.95 -15.39
C LEU A 378 4.36 23.82 -16.64
N PRO A 379 3.32 23.56 -17.44
CA PRO A 379 2.89 24.50 -18.46
C PRO A 379 2.45 25.82 -17.82
N THR A 380 2.52 26.92 -18.57
CA THR A 380 1.96 28.20 -18.12
C THR A 380 0.43 28.07 -18.01
N PRO A 381 -0.19 28.47 -16.88
CA PRO A 381 -1.64 28.41 -16.74
C PRO A 381 -2.33 29.33 -17.75
N SER A 382 -3.37 28.83 -18.39
CA SER A 382 -4.32 29.67 -19.12
C SER A 382 -5.21 30.44 -18.15
N ILE A 383 -5.34 31.75 -18.36
CA ILE A 383 -6.10 32.67 -17.49
C ILE A 383 -6.96 33.61 -18.37
N PRO A 384 -8.20 33.93 -17.98
CA PRO A 384 -8.99 33.33 -16.88
C PRO A 384 -9.68 32.03 -17.32
N ILE A 385 -10.19 31.24 -16.36
CA ILE A 385 -11.16 30.17 -16.60
C ILE A 385 -12.54 30.81 -16.96
N PRO A 386 -13.31 30.28 -17.93
CA PRO A 386 -13.03 29.08 -18.72
C PRO A 386 -12.02 29.34 -19.82
N THR A 387 -11.12 28.38 -20.03
CA THR A 387 -10.14 28.39 -21.12
C THR A 387 -10.86 28.59 -22.46
N ASP A 388 -10.46 29.62 -23.21
CA ASP A 388 -10.95 29.80 -24.58
C ASP A 388 -10.64 28.52 -25.38
N SER A 389 -11.65 27.98 -26.09
CA SER A 389 -11.51 26.83 -26.99
C SER A 389 -10.32 26.94 -27.94
N ASN A 390 -9.95 28.17 -28.31
CA ASN A 390 -8.80 28.43 -29.18
C ASN A 390 -7.45 28.06 -28.55
N GLN A 391 -7.44 27.67 -27.28
CA GLN A 391 -6.26 27.28 -26.53
C GLN A 391 -6.20 25.78 -26.24
N LEU A 392 -7.15 24.96 -26.70
CA LEU A 392 -7.10 23.50 -26.55
C LEU A 392 -6.91 22.81 -27.90
N ARG A 393 -6.27 21.64 -27.89
CA ARG A 393 -6.18 20.73 -29.06
C ARG A 393 -6.23 19.27 -28.60
N ASN A 394 -6.62 18.37 -29.50
CA ASN A 394 -6.53 16.93 -29.24
C ASN A 394 -5.08 16.43 -29.43
N TYR A 395 -4.72 15.38 -28.70
CA TYR A 395 -3.46 14.67 -28.85
C TYR A 395 -3.64 13.16 -28.85
N THR A 396 -2.68 12.47 -29.45
CA THR A 396 -2.45 11.03 -29.29
C THR A 396 -1.04 10.80 -28.74
N ARG A 397 -0.92 10.02 -27.66
CA ARG A 397 0.34 9.46 -27.18
C ARG A 397 0.41 7.96 -27.47
N THR A 398 1.59 7.50 -27.88
CA THR A 398 1.91 6.08 -28.06
C THR A 398 3.10 5.73 -27.20
N TYR A 399 3.02 4.59 -26.50
CA TYR A 399 4.01 4.13 -25.54
C TYR A 399 4.64 2.84 -26.02
N THR A 400 5.96 2.74 -25.95
CA THR A 400 6.71 1.53 -26.31
C THR A 400 7.48 1.02 -25.11
N TYR A 401 7.45 -0.29 -24.90
CA TYR A 401 8.10 -0.97 -23.78
C TYR A 401 9.13 -1.96 -24.29
N ASP A 402 10.19 -2.19 -23.51
CA ASP A 402 11.08 -3.33 -23.72
C ASP A 402 10.54 -4.62 -23.05
N ARG A 403 11.27 -5.73 -23.22
CA ARG A 403 10.93 -7.05 -22.65
C ARG A 403 11.00 -7.10 -21.11
N GLY A 404 11.69 -6.16 -20.46
CA GLY A 404 11.76 -6.02 -19.00
C GLY A 404 10.68 -5.08 -18.43
N GLY A 405 9.81 -4.54 -19.28
CA GLY A 405 8.77 -3.59 -18.89
C GLY A 405 9.26 -2.16 -18.68
N ASN A 406 10.44 -1.79 -19.18
CA ASN A 406 10.90 -0.40 -19.19
C ASN A 406 10.17 0.37 -20.28
N LEU A 407 9.62 1.54 -19.94
CA LEU A 407 9.12 2.49 -20.94
C LEU A 407 10.32 3.06 -21.72
N SER A 408 10.43 2.69 -23.00
CA SER A 408 11.56 3.02 -23.87
C SER A 408 11.26 4.18 -24.83
N GLN A 409 9.98 4.46 -25.08
CA GLN A 409 9.58 5.60 -25.91
C GLN A 409 8.19 6.13 -25.55
N ILE A 410 8.07 7.46 -25.56
CA ILE A 410 6.79 8.17 -25.57
C ILE A 410 6.74 9.02 -26.84
N GLN A 411 5.90 8.64 -27.79
CA GLN A 411 5.61 9.45 -28.97
C GLN A 411 4.37 10.29 -28.72
N HIS A 412 4.47 11.60 -28.88
CA HIS A 412 3.37 12.55 -28.73
C HIS A 412 3.05 13.21 -30.07
N ALA A 413 1.82 13.08 -30.53
CA ALA A 413 1.33 13.64 -31.78
C ALA A 413 0.07 14.49 -31.54
N PRO A 414 0.14 15.81 -31.72
CA PRO A 414 -1.04 16.66 -31.80
C PRO A 414 -1.89 16.30 -33.02
N ASP A 415 -3.21 16.25 -32.85
CA ASP A 415 -4.12 15.90 -33.94
C ASP A 415 -4.37 17.09 -34.90
N ASP A 416 -3.88 18.30 -34.59
CA ASP A 416 -4.15 19.55 -35.34
C ASP A 416 -3.12 19.77 -36.47
N GLY A 417 -2.25 18.79 -36.69
CA GLY A 417 -1.15 18.86 -37.65
C GLY A 417 0.07 19.64 -37.16
N SER A 418 0.05 20.18 -35.94
CA SER A 418 1.25 20.77 -35.34
C SER A 418 2.35 19.72 -35.16
N PRO A 419 3.63 20.10 -35.20
CA PRO A 419 4.74 19.17 -34.94
C PRO A 419 4.57 18.49 -33.57
N GLY A 420 4.61 17.17 -33.58
CA GLY A 420 4.74 16.36 -32.36
C GLY A 420 6.19 16.23 -31.90
N TYR A 421 6.40 15.42 -30.88
CA TYR A 421 7.74 15.10 -30.36
C TYR A 421 7.81 13.65 -29.89
N THR A 422 9.04 13.14 -29.78
CA THR A 422 9.30 11.79 -29.27
C THR A 422 10.31 11.88 -28.15
N LEU A 423 9.96 11.36 -26.99
CA LEU A 423 10.89 11.12 -25.89
C LEU A 423 11.40 9.69 -26.04
N SER A 424 12.69 9.53 -26.29
CA SER A 424 13.35 8.23 -26.34
C SER A 424 14.13 8.01 -25.06
N MET A 425 14.12 6.79 -24.54
CA MET A 425 14.85 6.42 -23.35
C MET A 425 15.91 5.36 -23.67
N VAL A 426 17.07 5.46 -23.03
CA VAL A 426 18.18 4.51 -23.12
C VAL A 426 18.19 3.67 -21.85
N VAL A 427 17.92 2.37 -22.00
CA VAL A 427 17.86 1.39 -20.90
C VAL A 427 19.20 0.64 -20.86
N SER A 428 19.80 0.49 -19.68
CA SER A 428 21.04 -0.29 -19.50
C SER A 428 20.90 -1.71 -20.05
N GLU A 429 21.99 -2.26 -20.61
CA GLU A 429 22.04 -3.66 -21.06
C GLU A 429 22.01 -4.65 -19.89
N ARG A 430 22.33 -4.20 -18.66
CA ARG A 430 22.58 -5.04 -17.48
C ARG A 430 21.63 -4.80 -16.31
N SER A 431 20.89 -3.70 -16.33
CA SER A 431 19.94 -3.31 -15.29
C SER A 431 18.67 -2.71 -15.91
N ASN A 432 17.68 -2.35 -15.10
CA ASN A 432 16.51 -1.56 -15.52
C ASN A 432 16.72 -0.05 -15.36
N ARG A 433 17.94 0.39 -15.02
CA ARG A 433 18.32 1.80 -15.01
C ARG A 433 18.10 2.38 -16.39
N THR A 434 17.47 3.55 -16.43
CA THR A 434 17.02 4.16 -17.67
C THR A 434 17.22 5.66 -17.62
N LEU A 435 17.79 6.23 -18.69
CA LEU A 435 17.94 7.67 -18.88
C LEU A 435 17.13 8.14 -20.07
N GLN A 436 16.78 9.42 -20.09
CA GLN A 436 16.19 10.05 -21.28
C GLN A 436 17.29 10.45 -22.24
N GLN A 437 17.13 10.12 -23.53
CA GLN A 437 18.02 10.58 -24.58
C GLN A 437 17.91 12.11 -24.74
N THR A 438 19.04 12.82 -24.66
CA THR A 438 19.07 14.27 -24.86
C THR A 438 19.56 14.63 -26.27
N THR A 439 19.00 15.71 -26.83
CA THR A 439 19.37 16.16 -28.19
C THR A 439 20.70 16.90 -28.12
N GLY A 440 21.77 16.29 -28.66
CA GLY A 440 23.10 16.90 -28.73
C GLY A 440 24.15 16.27 -27.80
N ALA A 441 23.75 15.41 -26.87
CA ALA A 441 24.65 14.62 -26.03
C ALA A 441 24.15 13.16 -25.97
N PRO A 442 24.46 12.35 -26.99
CA PRO A 442 23.94 10.99 -27.03
C PRO A 442 24.47 10.16 -25.86
N ILE A 443 23.56 9.44 -25.20
CA ILE A 443 23.92 8.54 -24.09
C ILE A 443 24.25 7.18 -24.69
N ASP A 444 25.47 6.68 -24.44
CA ASP A 444 25.82 5.29 -24.74
C ASP A 444 25.10 4.36 -23.76
N VAL A 445 24.55 3.26 -24.26
CA VAL A 445 23.88 2.25 -23.44
C VAL A 445 24.81 1.68 -22.36
N GLY A 446 26.11 1.59 -22.65
CA GLY A 446 27.12 1.12 -21.70
C GLY A 446 27.41 2.12 -20.56
N ASP A 447 27.04 3.38 -20.73
CA ASP A 447 27.28 4.46 -19.75
C ASP A 447 26.07 4.77 -18.87
N VAL A 448 24.91 4.14 -19.14
CA VAL A 448 23.67 4.38 -18.38
C VAL A 448 23.89 4.18 -16.88
N ASP A 449 24.52 3.06 -16.49
CA ASP A 449 24.71 2.71 -15.09
C ASP A 449 25.65 3.68 -14.35
N ASN A 450 26.51 4.42 -15.06
CA ASN A 450 27.42 5.42 -14.48
C ASN A 450 26.69 6.70 -13.98
N HIS A 451 25.42 6.87 -14.35
CA HIS A 451 24.59 8.00 -13.90
C HIS A 451 23.78 7.67 -12.65
N PHE A 452 24.01 6.49 -12.06
CA PHE A 452 23.35 6.04 -10.84
C PHE A 452 24.42 5.70 -9.80
N ASP A 453 24.10 5.87 -8.53
CA ASP A 453 24.95 5.34 -7.46
C ASP A 453 24.86 3.80 -7.37
N ALA A 454 25.62 3.21 -6.45
CA ALA A 454 25.61 1.78 -6.25
C ALA A 454 24.22 1.22 -5.86
N HIS A 455 23.43 2.00 -5.13
CA HIS A 455 22.06 1.64 -4.76
C HIS A 455 21.03 1.95 -5.85
N GLY A 456 21.47 2.37 -7.03
CA GLY A 456 20.59 2.63 -8.17
C GLY A 456 19.83 3.94 -8.10
N ASN A 457 20.25 4.89 -7.29
CA ASN A 457 19.63 6.20 -7.28
C ASN A 457 20.23 7.10 -8.36
N LEU A 458 19.38 7.84 -9.07
CA LEU A 458 19.83 8.73 -10.14
C LEU A 458 20.68 9.89 -9.58
N LEU A 459 21.87 10.11 -10.13
CA LEU A 459 22.82 11.13 -9.66
C LEU A 459 22.59 12.52 -10.27
N GLN A 460 21.89 12.61 -11.40
CA GLN A 460 21.62 13.89 -12.07
C GLN A 460 20.35 13.83 -12.91
N LEU A 461 19.47 14.82 -12.72
CA LEU A 461 18.37 15.13 -13.65
C LEU A 461 18.89 16.06 -14.75
N GLU A 462 18.31 15.98 -15.95
CA GLU A 462 18.67 16.84 -17.10
C GLU A 462 18.66 18.34 -16.73
N GLN A 463 17.69 18.77 -15.92
CA GLN A 463 17.52 20.15 -15.46
C GLN A 463 18.28 20.51 -14.16
N SER A 464 19.18 19.64 -13.70
CA SER A 464 19.91 19.82 -12.44
C SER A 464 21.42 19.71 -12.63
N LYS A 465 22.19 20.26 -11.68
CA LYS A 465 23.63 20.04 -11.56
C LYS A 465 23.98 18.73 -10.86
N GLY A 466 23.13 18.25 -9.97
CA GLY A 466 23.36 17.01 -9.24
C GLY A 466 22.26 16.71 -8.22
N LEU A 467 22.17 15.43 -7.88
CA LEU A 467 21.31 14.89 -6.84
C LEU A 467 22.18 14.25 -5.78
N THR A 468 21.92 14.57 -4.53
CA THR A 468 22.56 13.94 -3.38
C THR A 468 21.55 13.06 -2.67
N TRP A 469 21.94 11.83 -2.38
CA TRP A 469 21.11 10.85 -1.68
C TRP A 469 21.59 10.70 -0.24
N GLY A 470 20.64 10.58 0.67
CA GLY A 470 20.90 10.33 2.08
C GLY A 470 21.14 8.84 2.35
N ARG A 471 21.69 8.57 3.55
CA ARG A 471 22.03 7.26 4.11
C ARG A 471 20.90 6.20 4.12
N TYR A 472 19.63 6.60 3.98
CA TYR A 472 18.46 5.72 3.91
C TYR A 472 17.87 5.59 2.50
N ASN A 473 18.67 5.88 1.46
CA ASN A 473 18.23 5.82 0.07
C ASN A 473 17.13 6.84 -0.27
N GLN A 474 17.13 7.97 0.43
CA GLN A 474 16.15 9.05 0.31
C GLN A 474 16.82 10.26 -0.37
N LEU A 475 16.09 10.98 -1.23
CA LEU A 475 16.63 12.16 -1.89
C LEU A 475 16.92 13.25 -0.86
N LYS A 476 18.18 13.60 -0.63
CA LYS A 476 18.58 14.60 0.35
C LYS A 476 18.58 16.01 -0.24
N GLN A 477 19.08 16.14 -1.46
CA GLN A 477 19.26 17.44 -2.10
C GLN A 477 19.17 17.33 -3.62
N VAL A 478 18.58 18.35 -4.25
CA VAL A 478 18.68 18.60 -5.69
C VAL A 478 19.32 19.97 -5.90
N GLU A 479 20.49 20.00 -6.52
CA GLU A 479 21.12 21.24 -6.96
C GLU A 479 20.58 21.58 -8.36
N LEU A 480 19.69 22.56 -8.45
CA LEU A 480 19.10 22.99 -9.73
C LEU A 480 20.06 23.89 -10.51
N THR A 481 20.68 24.85 -9.83
CA THR A 481 21.70 25.77 -10.37
C THR A 481 22.70 26.16 -9.28
N ASP A 482 23.77 26.90 -9.61
CA ASP A 482 24.74 27.42 -8.61
C ASP A 482 24.10 28.28 -7.51
N LYS A 483 22.87 28.75 -7.72
CA LYS A 483 22.16 29.64 -6.80
C LYS A 483 20.83 29.06 -6.33
N GLN A 484 20.46 27.87 -6.81
CA GLN A 484 19.17 27.27 -6.53
C GLN A 484 19.33 25.81 -6.15
N GLN A 485 18.91 25.45 -4.95
CA GLN A 485 18.94 24.07 -4.46
C GLN A 485 17.73 23.79 -3.56
N GLU A 486 17.23 22.56 -3.61
CA GLU A 486 16.15 22.07 -2.76
C GLU A 486 16.69 20.95 -1.87
N VAL A 487 16.48 21.06 -0.55
CA VAL A 487 16.96 20.12 0.49
C VAL A 487 15.77 19.54 1.24
N TYR A 488 15.86 18.27 1.63
CA TYR A 488 14.78 17.53 2.29
C TYR A 488 15.26 16.86 3.58
N GLN A 489 14.41 16.86 4.62
CA GLN A 489 14.60 16.08 5.85
C GLN A 489 13.39 15.16 6.08
N TYR A 490 13.65 13.98 6.64
CA TYR A 490 12.70 12.90 6.79
C TYR A 490 12.56 12.46 8.26
N ALA A 491 11.40 11.91 8.60
CA ALA A 491 11.19 11.15 9.84
C ALA A 491 11.83 9.75 9.73
N ALA A 492 11.95 9.03 10.85
CA ALA A 492 12.48 7.66 10.86
C ALA A 492 11.78 6.71 9.88
N GLN A 493 10.46 6.83 9.74
CA GLN A 493 9.67 5.95 8.84
C GLN A 493 9.81 6.32 7.36
N GLY A 494 10.56 7.38 7.03
CA GLY A 494 10.82 7.87 5.67
C GLY A 494 9.85 8.93 5.14
N ALA A 495 8.91 9.39 5.97
CA ALA A 495 8.03 10.50 5.61
C ALA A 495 8.79 11.83 5.62
N ARG A 496 8.65 12.64 4.57
CA ARG A 496 9.26 13.98 4.49
C ARG A 496 8.60 14.89 5.53
N ILE A 497 9.42 15.49 6.39
CA ILE A 497 8.97 16.42 7.44
C ILE A 497 9.43 17.85 7.21
N ARG A 498 10.45 18.05 6.36
CA ARG A 498 10.93 19.39 5.98
C ARG A 498 11.38 19.42 4.52
N LYS A 499 11.14 20.55 3.87
CA LYS A 499 11.64 20.88 2.53
C LYS A 499 12.10 22.32 2.50
N VAL A 500 13.29 22.59 1.98
CA VAL A 500 13.88 23.93 1.94
C VAL A 500 14.38 24.20 0.53
N LEU A 501 13.82 25.22 -0.13
CA LEU A 501 14.31 25.77 -1.39
C LEU A 501 15.11 27.04 -1.10
N MET A 502 16.39 27.03 -1.44
CA MET A 502 17.27 28.20 -1.37
C MET A 502 17.44 28.78 -2.78
N GLU A 503 17.25 30.09 -2.93
CA GLU A 503 17.33 30.84 -4.19
C GLU A 503 18.11 32.14 -3.99
N GLY A 504 19.44 32.07 -4.11
CA GLY A 504 20.33 33.19 -3.77
C GLY A 504 20.21 33.56 -2.29
N SER A 505 19.63 34.71 -1.99
CA SER A 505 19.35 35.17 -0.61
C SER A 505 17.92 34.87 -0.14
N ASN A 506 17.08 34.26 -0.98
CA ASN A 506 15.72 33.89 -0.63
C ASN A 506 15.67 32.43 -0.17
N GLU A 507 14.77 32.15 0.76
CA GLU A 507 14.53 30.81 1.28
C GLU A 507 13.02 30.55 1.34
N SER A 508 12.59 29.38 0.87
CA SER A 508 11.22 28.87 1.04
C SER A 508 11.26 27.54 1.77
N GLU A 509 10.70 27.50 2.97
CA GLU A 509 10.66 26.34 3.84
C GLU A 509 9.25 25.81 3.97
N VAL A 510 9.10 24.48 3.93
CA VAL A 510 7.85 23.77 4.22
C VAL A 510 8.11 22.78 5.34
N ILE A 511 7.33 22.87 6.41
CA ILE A 511 7.32 21.90 7.51
C ILE A 511 6.01 21.11 7.42
N TYR A 512 6.12 19.78 7.33
CA TYR A 512 4.97 18.87 7.20
C TYR A 512 4.64 18.28 8.57
N LEU A 513 3.41 18.54 9.03
CA LEU A 513 2.86 18.11 10.31
C LEU A 513 1.52 17.40 10.07
N PRO A 514 1.01 16.63 11.05
CA PRO A 514 -0.31 16.02 10.92
C PRO A 514 -1.40 17.07 10.62
N GLY A 515 -2.01 16.99 9.45
CA GLY A 515 -3.08 17.90 8.99
C GLY A 515 -2.64 19.33 8.67
N LEU A 516 -1.32 19.62 8.61
CA LEU A 516 -0.82 21.00 8.45
C LEU A 516 0.51 21.04 7.70
N GLU A 517 0.62 21.93 6.72
CA GLU A 517 1.89 22.36 6.15
C GLU A 517 2.14 23.82 6.54
N LEU A 518 3.25 24.08 7.22
CA LEU A 518 3.72 25.45 7.49
C LEU A 518 4.67 25.87 6.39
N ARG A 519 4.26 26.84 5.56
CA ARG A 519 5.02 27.33 4.42
C ARG A 519 5.54 28.73 4.70
N ASN A 520 6.84 28.84 4.93
CA ASN A 520 7.53 30.08 5.27
C ASN A 520 8.41 30.53 4.10
N LYS A 521 8.29 31.79 3.69
CA LYS A 521 9.24 32.44 2.76
C LYS A 521 9.97 33.55 3.49
N ARG A 522 11.27 33.64 3.26
CA ARG A 522 12.18 34.63 3.85
C ARG A 522 13.04 35.24 2.75
N GLY A 523 13.27 36.56 2.82
CA GLY A 523 14.11 37.29 1.88
C GLY A 523 13.36 38.46 1.23
N ALA A 524 13.27 38.45 -0.10
CA ALA A 524 12.60 39.51 -0.86
C ALA A 524 11.10 39.62 -0.53
N ILE A 525 10.46 38.50 -0.20
CA ILE A 525 9.08 38.43 0.29
C ILE A 525 9.10 37.61 1.57
N ASN A 526 8.50 38.15 2.63
CA ASN A 526 8.24 37.41 3.87
C ASN A 526 6.78 36.96 3.88
N GLU A 527 6.54 35.66 3.86
CA GLU A 527 5.20 35.06 3.81
C GLU A 527 5.15 33.87 4.76
N THR A 528 4.15 33.83 5.66
CA THR A 528 3.83 32.63 6.44
C THR A 528 2.41 32.18 6.09
N LEU A 529 2.32 31.04 5.42
CA LEU A 529 1.09 30.40 5.00
C LEU A 529 0.93 29.07 5.72
N HIS A 530 -0.23 28.87 6.35
CA HIS A 530 -0.69 27.59 6.86
C HIS A 530 -1.57 26.95 5.78
N VAL A 531 -1.15 25.79 5.27
CA VAL A 531 -1.99 24.95 4.42
C VAL A 531 -2.54 23.83 5.30
N ILE A 532 -3.80 23.94 5.69
CA ILE A 532 -4.44 22.95 6.54
C ILE A 532 -5.01 21.86 5.63
N SER A 533 -4.49 20.65 5.75
CA SER A 533 -4.98 19.48 5.02
C SER A 533 -6.05 18.81 5.86
N LEU A 534 -7.28 18.83 5.36
CA LEU A 534 -8.43 18.31 6.09
C LEU A 534 -8.57 16.82 5.82
N SER A 535 -8.79 16.07 6.89
CA SER A 535 -9.03 14.63 6.88
C SER A 535 -10.52 14.35 6.93
N ASN A 536 -10.94 13.15 6.53
CA ASN A 536 -12.34 12.73 6.57
C ASN A 536 -13.28 13.71 5.84
N THR A 537 -12.87 14.18 4.67
CA THR A 537 -13.65 15.11 3.84
C THR A 537 -14.41 14.40 2.73
N GLY A 538 -14.77 13.14 2.97
CA GLY A 538 -15.44 12.32 1.98
C GLY A 538 -14.52 12.04 0.78
N ARG A 539 -14.95 12.29 -0.46
CA ARG A 539 -14.14 12.05 -1.67
C ARG A 539 -13.30 13.27 -2.00
N ASN A 540 -13.81 14.46 -1.72
CA ASN A 540 -13.14 15.70 -2.09
C ASN A 540 -11.99 15.93 -1.11
N GLN A 541 -10.75 16.01 -1.59
CA GLN A 541 -9.67 16.50 -0.74
C GLN A 541 -9.90 17.99 -0.47
N VAL A 542 -10.05 18.39 0.80
CA VAL A 542 -10.26 19.80 1.16
C VAL A 542 -9.01 20.36 1.82
N ARG A 543 -8.61 21.55 1.37
CA ARG A 543 -7.49 22.31 1.95
C ARG A 543 -7.96 23.71 2.31
N LEU A 544 -7.42 24.26 3.39
CA LEU A 544 -7.60 25.67 3.72
C LEU A 544 -6.27 26.41 3.68
N LEU A 545 -6.27 27.57 3.01
CA LEU A 545 -5.15 28.50 2.97
C LEU A 545 -5.36 29.62 3.99
N HIS A 546 -4.54 29.65 5.03
CA HIS A 546 -4.55 30.70 6.04
C HIS A 546 -3.20 31.43 6.05
N TRP A 547 -3.18 32.71 5.68
CA TRP A 547 -2.01 33.56 5.81
C TRP A 547 -1.94 34.14 7.21
N ALA A 548 -0.85 33.83 7.92
CA ALA A 548 -0.49 34.47 9.19
C ALA A 548 0.20 35.82 8.97
N THR A 549 0.71 36.05 7.76
CA THR A 549 1.19 37.36 7.25
C THR A 549 0.12 38.03 6.38
N GLU A 550 0.45 39.15 5.74
CA GLU A 550 -0.46 39.80 4.77
C GLU A 550 -0.88 38.84 3.65
N THR A 551 -2.18 38.79 3.40
CA THR A 551 -2.78 37.97 2.34
C THR A 551 -2.40 38.53 0.96
N PRO A 552 -2.00 37.69 -0.01
CA PRO A 552 -1.72 38.13 -1.36
C PRO A 552 -2.90 38.87 -2.00
N ALA A 553 -2.60 39.85 -2.86
CA ALA A 553 -3.62 40.53 -3.65
C ALA A 553 -4.44 39.51 -4.47
N GLU A 554 -5.74 39.78 -4.64
CA GLU A 554 -6.71 38.92 -5.35
C GLU A 554 -7.01 37.57 -4.66
N MET A 555 -6.54 37.37 -3.42
CA MET A 555 -6.88 36.20 -2.60
C MET A 555 -7.63 36.66 -1.35
N ASP A 556 -8.59 35.84 -0.92
CA ASP A 556 -9.19 35.95 0.41
C ASP A 556 -8.39 35.12 1.41
N ASN A 557 -8.28 35.60 2.65
CA ASN A 557 -7.73 34.77 3.73
C ASN A 557 -8.72 33.67 4.12
N ASP A 558 -8.24 32.62 4.78
CA ASP A 558 -9.03 31.46 5.17
C ASP A 558 -9.75 30.77 3.99
N GLN A 559 -9.14 30.78 2.80
CA GLN A 559 -9.75 30.26 1.59
C GLN A 559 -9.82 28.73 1.62
N LEU A 560 -11.03 28.18 1.62
CA LEU A 560 -11.30 26.76 1.39
C LEU A 560 -11.15 26.42 -0.10
N ARG A 561 -10.46 25.31 -0.36
CA ARG A 561 -10.24 24.73 -1.68
C ARG A 561 -10.72 23.28 -1.67
N TYR A 562 -11.85 23.04 -2.33
CA TYR A 562 -12.42 21.70 -2.50
C TYR A 562 -11.89 21.09 -3.80
N SER A 563 -11.07 20.04 -3.69
CA SER A 563 -10.57 19.30 -4.85
C SER A 563 -11.62 18.29 -5.32
N LEU A 564 -11.98 18.36 -6.60
CA LEU A 564 -12.73 17.31 -7.28
C LEU A 564 -11.74 16.38 -7.97
N ASP A 565 -11.59 15.18 -7.43
CA ASP A 565 -10.58 14.23 -7.87
C ASP A 565 -11.14 13.22 -8.89
N ASN A 566 -10.31 12.87 -9.88
CA ASN A 566 -10.63 11.76 -10.78
C ASN A 566 -10.52 10.39 -10.06
N HIS A 567 -10.71 9.29 -10.79
CA HIS A 567 -10.70 7.93 -10.22
C HIS A 567 -9.35 7.49 -9.65
N LEU A 568 -8.25 8.20 -9.96
CA LEU A 568 -6.91 7.96 -9.42
C LEU A 568 -6.58 8.86 -8.22
N GLY A 569 -7.52 9.70 -7.79
CA GLY A 569 -7.23 10.75 -6.79
C GLY A 569 -6.46 11.95 -7.36
N SER A 570 -6.41 12.14 -8.69
CA SER A 570 -5.77 13.31 -9.27
C SER A 570 -6.70 14.53 -9.23
N SER A 571 -6.20 15.65 -8.71
CA SER A 571 -6.96 16.90 -8.52
C SER A 571 -7.32 17.55 -9.85
N HIS A 572 -8.55 17.33 -10.31
CA HIS A 572 -9.02 17.80 -11.62
C HIS A 572 -9.54 19.24 -11.58
N LEU A 573 -10.41 19.55 -10.61
CA LEU A 573 -10.90 20.91 -10.35
C LEU A 573 -10.65 21.28 -8.90
N GLU A 574 -10.33 22.56 -8.63
CA GLU A 574 -10.44 23.12 -7.28
C GLU A 574 -11.58 24.13 -7.25
N LEU A 575 -12.44 24.04 -6.26
CA LEU A 575 -13.57 24.94 -6.05
C LEU A 575 -13.40 25.76 -4.77
N ASP A 576 -13.94 26.97 -4.76
CA ASP A 576 -14.06 27.78 -3.55
C ASP A 576 -15.28 27.39 -2.69
N SER A 577 -15.51 28.15 -1.62
CA SER A 577 -16.63 28.01 -0.69
C SER A 577 -18.02 28.28 -1.32
N HIS A 578 -18.08 28.84 -2.53
CA HIS A 578 -19.32 29.10 -3.28
C HIS A 578 -19.51 28.13 -4.46
N GLY A 579 -18.62 27.13 -4.60
CA GLY A 579 -18.60 26.18 -5.70
C GLY A 579 -18.18 26.79 -7.04
N ASP A 580 -17.45 27.92 -7.02
CA ASP A 580 -16.83 28.48 -8.22
C ASP A 580 -15.43 27.89 -8.45
N VAL A 581 -15.10 27.69 -9.73
CA VAL A 581 -13.85 27.04 -10.14
C VAL A 581 -12.67 27.99 -9.93
N LEU A 582 -11.70 27.56 -9.12
CA LEU A 582 -10.43 28.23 -8.88
C LEU A 582 -9.36 27.78 -9.88
N THR A 583 -9.21 26.46 -10.05
CA THR A 583 -8.25 25.86 -10.98
C THR A 583 -8.84 24.66 -11.71
N GLN A 584 -8.29 24.37 -12.91
CA GLN A 584 -8.59 23.18 -13.68
C GLN A 584 -7.29 22.56 -14.19
N GLU A 585 -7.15 21.26 -13.98
CA GLU A 585 -5.98 20.49 -14.42
C GLU A 585 -6.38 19.12 -15.02
N GLU A 586 -5.79 18.78 -16.16
CA GLU A 586 -5.85 17.42 -16.72
C GLU A 586 -4.44 16.90 -16.92
N TYR A 587 -4.30 15.58 -16.86
CA TYR A 587 -3.02 14.90 -16.87
C TYR A 587 -2.90 13.99 -18.10
N TYR A 588 -1.72 13.95 -18.69
CA TYR A 588 -1.33 12.79 -19.49
C TYR A 588 -1.34 11.54 -18.60
N PRO A 589 -1.49 10.33 -19.16
CA PRO A 589 -1.61 9.09 -18.38
C PRO A 589 -0.54 8.86 -17.32
N PHE A 590 0.70 9.28 -17.57
CA PHE A 590 1.82 9.11 -16.63
C PHE A 590 2.03 10.35 -15.72
N GLY A 591 1.05 11.25 -15.61
CA GLY A 591 1.02 12.32 -14.60
C GLY A 591 1.64 13.66 -15.00
N GLY A 592 2.13 13.80 -16.23
CA GLY A 592 2.48 15.13 -16.78
C GLY A 592 1.21 15.97 -16.99
N THR A 593 1.28 17.28 -16.81
CA THR A 593 0.10 18.16 -16.97
C THR A 593 -0.20 18.42 -18.45
N ALA A 594 -1.40 18.07 -18.89
CA ALA A 594 -1.91 18.26 -20.26
C ALA A 594 -2.74 19.54 -20.38
N VAL A 595 -3.65 19.79 -19.42
CA VAL A 595 -4.42 21.04 -19.33
C VAL A 595 -4.07 21.71 -18.02
N TRP A 596 -3.80 23.01 -18.04
CA TRP A 596 -3.60 23.80 -16.83
C TRP A 596 -4.22 25.19 -16.99
N SER A 597 -5.20 25.50 -16.15
CA SER A 597 -5.92 26.78 -16.18
C SER A 597 -6.26 27.23 -14.77
N ALA A 598 -6.39 28.54 -14.57
CA ALA A 598 -6.75 29.12 -13.29
C ALA A 598 -7.61 30.38 -13.44
N LYS A 599 -8.38 30.70 -12.40
CA LYS A 599 -9.17 31.94 -12.31
C LYS A 599 -8.26 33.18 -12.33
N HIS A 600 -7.17 33.13 -11.56
CA HIS A 600 -6.13 34.17 -11.48
C HIS A 600 -4.73 33.54 -11.37
N THR A 601 -3.67 34.33 -11.61
CA THR A 601 -2.28 33.86 -11.46
C THR A 601 -1.96 33.51 -9.99
N SER A 602 -2.55 34.26 -9.05
CA SER A 602 -2.45 34.00 -7.61
C SER A 602 -2.98 32.59 -7.27
N GLU A 603 -4.17 32.24 -7.76
CA GLU A 603 -4.80 30.93 -7.58
C GLU A 603 -3.93 29.77 -8.07
N ALA A 604 -3.30 29.92 -9.24
CA ALA A 604 -2.43 28.89 -9.82
C ALA A 604 -1.21 28.57 -8.94
N LYS A 605 -0.68 29.56 -8.21
CA LYS A 605 0.56 29.47 -7.42
C LYS A 605 0.40 28.59 -6.17
N TYR A 606 -0.81 28.49 -5.63
CA TYR A 606 -1.09 27.81 -4.35
C TYR A 606 -1.69 26.40 -4.52
N LYS A 607 -1.73 25.86 -5.75
CA LYS A 607 -2.04 24.44 -5.99
C LYS A 607 -0.78 23.58 -5.89
N TYR A 608 -0.61 22.88 -4.78
CA TYR A 608 0.54 22.02 -4.49
C TYR A 608 0.32 20.55 -4.84
N VAL A 609 -0.85 20.01 -4.49
CA VAL A 609 -1.24 18.61 -4.76
C VAL A 609 -1.94 18.49 -6.11
N ARG A 610 -1.53 17.51 -6.91
CA ARG A 610 -1.92 17.39 -8.32
C ARG A 610 -2.24 15.94 -8.70
N TYR A 611 -1.35 15.27 -9.42
CA TYR A 611 -1.53 13.90 -9.89
C TYR A 611 -1.50 12.89 -8.73
N SER A 612 -2.46 11.95 -8.72
CA SER A 612 -2.61 10.89 -7.71
C SER A 612 -2.57 11.37 -6.25
N GLY A 613 -3.07 12.58 -5.98
CA GLY A 613 -3.07 13.16 -4.65
C GLY A 613 -1.67 13.50 -4.11
N LYS A 614 -0.65 13.61 -4.97
CA LYS A 614 0.75 13.88 -4.59
C LYS A 614 1.17 15.31 -4.85
N GLU A 615 2.08 15.80 -3.99
CA GLU A 615 2.71 17.11 -4.16
C GLU A 615 3.73 17.05 -5.32
N ARG A 616 3.69 18.07 -6.18
CA ARG A 616 4.70 18.29 -7.22
C ARG A 616 5.69 19.35 -6.79
N ASP A 617 6.95 18.96 -6.64
CA ASP A 617 8.03 19.87 -6.22
C ASP A 617 8.49 20.78 -7.37
N VAL A 618 9.30 21.81 -7.05
CA VAL A 618 9.81 22.76 -8.06
C VAL A 618 10.73 22.07 -9.08
N THR A 619 11.35 20.96 -8.69
CA THR A 619 12.12 20.06 -9.55
C THR A 619 11.29 19.39 -10.66
N GLY A 620 9.95 19.40 -10.53
CA GLY A 620 9.00 18.70 -11.38
C GLY A 620 8.66 17.30 -10.91
N LEU A 621 9.39 16.77 -9.92
CA LEU A 621 9.17 15.45 -9.33
C LEU A 621 7.88 15.42 -8.51
N TYR A 622 7.23 14.26 -8.46
CA TYR A 622 6.18 14.00 -7.48
C TYR A 622 6.76 13.25 -6.28
N TYR A 623 6.48 13.73 -5.07
CA TYR A 623 6.84 13.04 -3.84
C TYR A 623 5.73 12.07 -3.44
N TYR A 624 6.03 10.76 -3.41
CA TYR A 624 5.05 9.74 -3.07
C TYR A 624 5.12 9.27 -1.62
N GLY A 625 6.23 9.52 -0.93
CA GLY A 625 6.51 8.94 0.39
C GLY A 625 7.93 8.38 0.40
N TYR A 626 8.07 7.14 -0.07
CA TYR A 626 9.35 6.43 -0.13
C TYR A 626 10.16 6.70 -1.39
N ARG A 627 9.51 7.16 -2.47
CA ARG A 627 10.13 7.42 -3.77
C ARG A 627 9.72 8.77 -4.34
N TYR A 628 10.56 9.27 -5.24
CA TYR A 628 10.24 10.39 -6.12
C TYR A 628 9.94 9.88 -7.52
N TYR A 629 8.92 10.45 -8.16
CA TYR A 629 8.42 10.01 -9.45
C TYR A 629 8.68 11.06 -10.54
N MET A 630 9.14 10.60 -11.72
CA MET A 630 9.40 11.43 -12.90
C MET A 630 8.24 11.28 -13.91
N PRO A 631 7.23 12.18 -13.89
CA PRO A 631 6.03 12.04 -14.73
C PRO A 631 6.30 12.11 -16.24
N TRP A 632 7.40 12.73 -16.65
CA TRP A 632 7.78 12.83 -18.06
C TRP A 632 8.45 11.57 -18.61
N MET A 633 9.07 10.77 -17.73
CA MET A 633 9.66 9.48 -18.10
C MET A 633 8.77 8.28 -17.75
N GLY A 634 7.70 8.48 -16.98
CA GLY A 634 6.81 7.40 -16.57
C GLY A 634 7.45 6.37 -15.63
N ARG A 635 8.40 6.80 -14.79
CA ARG A 635 9.18 5.91 -13.91
C ARG A 635 9.65 6.57 -12.62
N TRP A 636 10.05 5.75 -11.66
CA TRP A 636 10.62 6.16 -10.39
C TRP A 636 12.07 6.66 -10.54
N LEU A 637 12.46 7.59 -9.67
CA LEU A 637 13.80 8.17 -9.59
C LEU A 637 14.82 7.23 -8.91
N ASN A 638 14.33 6.41 -7.98
CA ASN A 638 15.08 5.44 -7.20
C ASN A 638 14.38 4.08 -7.17
N PRO A 639 15.11 2.97 -6.90
CA PRO A 639 14.54 1.63 -6.88
C PRO A 639 13.49 1.47 -5.78
N ASP A 640 12.58 0.52 -6.00
CA ASP A 640 11.57 0.12 -5.02
C ASP A 640 12.19 -0.35 -3.69
N PRO A 641 11.91 0.33 -2.56
CA PRO A 641 12.40 -0.11 -1.26
C PRO A 641 11.69 -1.39 -0.75
N ALA A 642 10.55 -1.77 -1.34
CA ALA A 642 9.90 -3.05 -1.13
C ALA A 642 10.47 -4.17 -2.03
N TRP A 643 11.55 -3.90 -2.78
CA TRP A 643 12.21 -4.84 -3.67
C TRP A 643 11.23 -5.40 -4.71
N THR A 644 11.14 -6.72 -4.83
CA THR A 644 10.42 -7.40 -5.91
C THR A 644 8.94 -7.62 -5.64
N VAL A 645 8.36 -6.95 -4.64
CA VAL A 645 6.92 -7.01 -4.31
C VAL A 645 6.07 -6.69 -5.54
N ASP A 646 6.45 -5.67 -6.30
CA ASP A 646 5.74 -5.23 -7.52
C ASP A 646 6.38 -5.71 -8.84
N GLY A 647 7.27 -6.69 -8.75
CA GLY A 647 7.98 -7.33 -9.86
C GLY A 647 9.49 -7.02 -9.89
N LEU A 648 10.19 -7.61 -10.85
CA LEU A 648 11.67 -7.54 -10.93
C LEU A 648 12.22 -6.21 -11.45
N ASN A 649 11.37 -5.34 -12.00
CA ASN A 649 11.76 -4.02 -12.47
C ASN A 649 11.46 -3.00 -11.37
N LEU A 650 12.51 -2.57 -10.65
CA LEU A 650 12.38 -1.74 -9.45
C LEU A 650 12.04 -0.26 -9.75
N TYR A 651 12.02 0.14 -11.02
CA TYR A 651 11.72 1.51 -11.46
C TYR A 651 10.36 1.66 -12.16
N ARG A 652 9.65 0.54 -12.37
CA ARG A 652 8.41 0.51 -13.15
C ARG A 652 7.25 1.17 -12.39
N MET A 653 6.60 2.13 -13.04
CA MET A 653 5.44 2.82 -12.47
C MET A 653 4.18 1.95 -12.62
N VAL A 654 3.63 1.46 -11.49
CA VAL A 654 2.34 0.74 -11.37
C VAL A 654 2.06 -0.32 -12.45
N GLY A 655 3.10 -1.04 -12.87
CA GLY A 655 3.00 -2.07 -13.92
C GLY A 655 2.70 -1.54 -15.32
N ASN A 656 3.01 -0.27 -15.61
CA ASN A 656 2.73 0.41 -16.87
C ASN A 656 1.24 0.55 -17.21
N SER A 657 0.35 0.48 -16.21
CA SER A 657 -1.09 0.73 -16.35
C SER A 657 -1.54 1.86 -15.41
N PRO A 658 -1.06 3.11 -15.65
CA PRO A 658 -1.29 4.23 -14.73
C PRO A 658 -2.72 4.76 -14.75
N ILE A 659 -3.56 4.30 -15.68
CA ILE A 659 -4.99 4.64 -15.73
C ILE A 659 -5.81 3.73 -14.80
N ARG A 660 -5.31 2.54 -14.46
CA ARG A 660 -6.01 1.58 -13.61
C ARG A 660 -5.50 1.60 -12.17
N TYR A 661 -4.18 1.61 -12.02
CA TYR A 661 -3.53 1.49 -10.72
C TYR A 661 -2.94 2.82 -10.26
N SER A 662 -2.83 2.99 -8.95
CA SER A 662 -2.02 4.04 -8.33
C SER A 662 -1.03 3.42 -7.36
N ASP A 663 -0.07 4.20 -6.87
CA ASP A 663 0.83 3.80 -5.79
C ASP A 663 0.62 4.78 -4.62
N PRO A 664 0.12 4.32 -3.45
CA PRO A 664 -0.22 5.22 -2.35
C PRO A 664 0.98 5.82 -1.63
N ASP A 665 2.14 5.17 -1.62
CA ASP A 665 3.30 5.61 -0.83
C ASP A 665 4.66 5.44 -1.54
N GLY A 666 4.66 4.87 -2.74
CA GLY A 666 5.84 4.55 -3.53
C GLY A 666 6.42 3.17 -3.24
N LYS A 667 5.60 2.16 -2.88
CA LYS A 667 6.07 0.77 -2.61
C LYS A 667 5.28 -0.32 -3.31
N GLU A 668 3.97 -0.16 -3.41
CA GLU A 668 3.10 -1.17 -4.02
C GLU A 668 1.94 -0.49 -4.73
N ARG A 669 1.69 -0.91 -5.96
CA ARG A 669 0.51 -0.49 -6.71
C ARG A 669 -0.74 -1.08 -6.09
N VAL A 670 -1.77 -0.25 -6.00
CA VAL A 670 -3.12 -0.65 -5.61
C VAL A 670 -4.06 -0.45 -6.78
N ASP A 671 -5.01 -1.36 -6.91
CA ASP A 671 -6.18 -1.14 -7.77
C ASP A 671 -7.24 -0.46 -6.91
N HIS A 672 -7.63 0.76 -7.26
CA HIS A 672 -8.69 1.45 -6.54
C HIS A 672 -10.05 0.73 -6.62
N SER A 673 -10.17 -0.31 -7.45
CA SER A 673 -11.34 -1.18 -7.54
C SER A 673 -11.29 -2.47 -6.69
N SER A 674 -10.19 -2.78 -5.98
CA SER A 674 -9.90 -4.17 -5.57
C SER A 674 -9.92 -4.53 -4.07
N MET A 675 -10.78 -3.96 -3.20
CA MET A 675 -11.49 -4.77 -2.19
C MET A 675 -12.80 -4.11 -1.82
N HIS A 676 -13.87 -4.87 -2.02
CA HIS A 676 -15.23 -4.41 -1.84
C HIS A 676 -15.67 -4.66 -0.38
N PRO A 677 -16.11 -3.64 0.40
CA PRO A 677 -16.41 -3.78 1.83
C PRO A 677 -17.45 -4.88 2.15
N TYR A 678 -18.29 -5.25 1.18
CA TYR A 678 -19.33 -6.27 1.37
C TYR A 678 -19.01 -7.60 0.74
N THR A 679 -17.74 -7.82 0.39
CA THR A 679 -17.24 -9.17 0.15
C THR A 679 -17.58 -9.99 1.40
N PRO A 680 -18.42 -11.04 1.31
CA PRO A 680 -18.75 -11.85 2.47
C PRO A 680 -17.54 -12.68 2.90
N ILE A 681 -17.39 -12.95 4.20
CA ILE A 681 -16.25 -13.72 4.75
C ILE A 681 -16.06 -15.06 4.03
N ASN A 682 -17.15 -15.73 3.63
CA ASN A 682 -17.06 -17.02 2.92
C ASN A 682 -16.53 -16.94 1.49
N GLN A 683 -16.40 -15.74 0.92
CA GLN A 683 -15.78 -15.48 -0.39
C GLN A 683 -14.30 -15.08 -0.28
N ILE A 684 -13.81 -14.91 0.95
CA ILE A 684 -12.40 -14.65 1.24
C ILE A 684 -11.68 -16.00 1.37
N ALA A 685 -10.56 -16.12 0.68
CA ALA A 685 -9.63 -17.21 0.85
C ALA A 685 -8.85 -17.04 2.16
N MET A 686 -8.81 -18.07 3.00
CA MET A 686 -8.06 -18.05 4.26
C MET A 686 -7.15 -19.26 4.38
N LEU A 687 -5.96 -19.03 4.92
CA LEU A 687 -5.06 -20.10 5.33
C LEU A 687 -5.46 -20.58 6.73
N GLY A 688 -5.69 -21.88 6.87
CA GLY A 688 -6.16 -22.48 8.11
C GLY A 688 -5.23 -23.51 8.73
N SER A 689 -5.12 -23.51 10.06
CA SER A 689 -4.37 -24.50 10.84
C SER A 689 -5.29 -25.56 11.42
N HIS A 690 -5.06 -26.81 11.04
CA HIS A 690 -5.77 -27.98 11.58
C HIS A 690 -5.07 -28.49 12.85
N ASP A 691 -5.81 -28.80 13.92
CA ASP A 691 -5.25 -29.24 15.21
C ASP A 691 -4.23 -28.25 15.83
N ALA A 692 -4.54 -26.96 15.71
CA ALA A 692 -3.71 -25.86 16.15
C ALA A 692 -3.41 -25.93 17.66
N GLY A 693 -2.13 -25.73 18.03
CA GLY A 693 -1.66 -25.69 19.42
C GLY A 693 -1.11 -27.03 19.95
N THR A 694 -1.20 -28.11 19.15
CA THR A 694 -0.68 -29.44 19.54
C THR A 694 0.86 -29.57 19.48
N TYR A 695 1.60 -28.47 19.23
CA TYR A 695 3.07 -28.46 19.24
C TYR A 695 3.69 -28.82 20.61
N ALA A 696 2.96 -28.61 21.70
CA ALA A 696 3.46 -28.76 23.07
C ALA A 696 3.78 -30.21 23.51
N PHE A 697 3.48 -31.22 22.69
CA PHE A 697 3.80 -32.61 23.02
C PHE A 697 5.29 -32.98 23.00
N SER A 698 6.20 -32.12 22.53
CA SER A 698 7.65 -32.42 22.54
C SER A 698 8.52 -31.55 23.45
N ALA A 699 8.03 -30.39 23.93
CA ALA A 699 8.92 -29.42 24.58
C ALA A 699 9.11 -29.64 26.09
N LYS A 700 8.14 -30.22 26.81
CA LYS A 700 8.24 -30.46 28.25
C LYS A 700 7.45 -31.68 28.70
N GLN A 701 8.07 -32.87 28.69
CA GLN A 701 7.94 -33.89 29.76
C GLN A 701 8.73 -35.16 29.43
N ARG A 702 9.56 -35.60 30.39
CA ARG A 702 10.20 -36.92 30.46
C ARG A 702 9.15 -38.01 30.77
N GLY A 703 8.18 -38.23 29.88
CA GLY A 703 7.12 -39.21 30.08
C GLY A 703 6.84 -40.01 28.82
N LEU A 704 6.86 -41.34 28.95
CA LEU A 704 6.50 -42.33 27.93
C LEU A 704 5.06 -42.11 27.45
N SER A 705 4.87 -41.27 26.43
CA SER A 705 3.69 -41.32 25.57
C SER A 705 4.09 -41.93 24.24
N VAL A 706 3.19 -42.69 23.61
CA VAL A 706 3.42 -43.34 22.32
C VAL A 706 3.83 -42.33 21.22
N GLY A 707 3.48 -41.05 21.37
CA GLY A 707 3.91 -39.94 20.51
C GLY A 707 5.36 -39.44 20.72
N ALA A 708 6.07 -39.94 21.75
CA ALA A 708 7.50 -39.69 21.96
C ALA A 708 8.38 -40.76 21.29
N ALA A 709 7.86 -41.98 21.07
CA ALA A 709 8.59 -43.07 20.41
C ALA A 709 8.61 -42.96 18.87
N PHE A 710 7.64 -42.24 18.29
CA PHE A 710 7.53 -42.01 16.84
C PHE A 710 7.38 -40.50 16.55
N THR A 711 8.45 -39.74 16.75
CA THR A 711 8.50 -38.29 16.50
C THR A 711 8.26 -37.91 15.04
N SER A 712 8.50 -38.83 14.10
CA SER A 712 8.33 -38.64 12.65
C SER A 712 6.92 -38.92 12.13
N ALA A 713 6.04 -39.51 12.95
CA ALA A 713 4.77 -40.07 12.49
C ALA A 713 3.53 -39.18 12.73
N PHE A 714 3.58 -38.23 13.67
CA PHE A 714 2.38 -37.48 14.09
C PHE A 714 2.58 -35.97 14.23
N LYS A 715 3.68 -35.39 13.72
CA LYS A 715 4.09 -34.02 14.10
C LYS A 715 4.42 -33.15 12.89
N THR A 716 3.54 -32.19 12.60
CA THR A 716 3.70 -31.24 11.49
C THR A 716 3.73 -29.77 11.92
N GLN A 717 3.22 -29.41 13.11
CA GLN A 717 3.28 -28.03 13.63
C GLN A 717 4.52 -27.80 14.52
N LYS A 718 5.38 -26.84 14.15
CA LYS A 718 6.56 -26.42 14.95
C LYS A 718 6.44 -25.03 15.56
N LEU A 719 5.40 -24.27 15.19
CA LEU A 719 5.18 -22.90 15.63
C LEU A 719 4.11 -22.83 16.71
N THR A 720 4.28 -21.88 17.63
CA THR A 720 3.24 -21.40 18.53
C THR A 720 2.06 -20.85 17.75
N LEU A 721 0.90 -20.72 18.40
CA LEU A 721 -0.31 -20.17 17.78
C LEU A 721 -0.08 -18.75 17.19
N VAL A 722 0.63 -17.88 17.91
CA VAL A 722 0.97 -16.51 17.45
C VAL A 722 1.92 -16.54 16.25
N GLU A 723 2.93 -17.42 16.27
CA GLU A 723 3.87 -17.53 15.14
C GLU A 723 3.18 -18.09 13.88
N GLN A 724 2.16 -18.95 14.03
CA GLN A 724 1.31 -19.39 12.92
C GLN A 724 0.50 -18.20 12.36
N ALA A 725 -0.02 -17.34 13.22
CA ALA A 725 -0.74 -16.12 12.83
C ALA A 725 0.17 -15.12 12.10
N LYS A 726 1.38 -14.85 12.64
CA LYS A 726 2.42 -14.06 11.97
C LYS A 726 2.86 -14.62 10.61
N ALA A 727 2.70 -15.94 10.41
CA ALA A 727 2.93 -16.59 9.12
C ALA A 727 1.72 -16.52 8.16
N GLY A 728 0.71 -15.71 8.48
CA GLY A 728 -0.48 -15.44 7.67
C GLY A 728 -1.63 -16.43 7.84
N THR A 729 -1.65 -17.19 8.94
CA THR A 729 -2.78 -18.06 9.28
C THR A 729 -3.85 -17.27 10.00
N THR A 730 -5.06 -17.29 9.48
CA THR A 730 -6.20 -16.56 10.05
C THR A 730 -7.35 -17.46 10.46
N TYR A 731 -7.34 -18.75 10.06
CA TYR A 731 -8.29 -19.76 10.56
C TYR A 731 -7.60 -20.79 11.47
N PHE A 732 -8.17 -21.09 12.64
CA PHE A 732 -7.60 -22.03 13.62
C PHE A 732 -8.61 -23.08 14.08
N ASP A 733 -8.30 -24.38 13.92
CA ASP A 733 -9.04 -25.52 14.52
C ASP A 733 -8.37 -25.94 15.83
N ILE A 734 -8.89 -25.43 16.95
CA ILE A 734 -8.32 -25.56 18.29
C ILE A 734 -9.13 -26.57 19.10
N ARG A 735 -8.44 -27.47 19.80
CA ARG A 735 -9.07 -28.53 20.60
C ARG A 735 -8.55 -28.50 22.03
N VAL A 736 -9.41 -28.24 23.01
CA VAL A 736 -8.99 -28.02 24.42
C VAL A 736 -9.74 -28.93 25.39
N THR A 737 -9.02 -29.45 26.38
CA THR A 737 -9.58 -30.17 27.52
C THR A 737 -8.94 -29.73 28.82
N GLN A 738 -9.72 -29.66 29.89
CA GLN A 738 -9.21 -29.41 31.24
C GLN A 738 -8.58 -30.69 31.82
N LYS A 739 -7.42 -30.52 32.47
CA LYS A 739 -6.74 -31.50 33.32
C LYS A 739 -6.52 -30.92 34.73
N ARG A 740 -5.95 -31.70 35.64
CA ARG A 740 -5.73 -31.29 37.04
C ARG A 740 -4.88 -30.01 37.19
N ASN A 741 -4.04 -29.68 36.20
CA ASN A 741 -3.09 -28.56 36.26
C ASN A 741 -3.42 -27.45 35.23
N GLY A 742 -4.68 -27.33 34.80
CA GLY A 742 -5.10 -26.31 33.82
C GLY A 742 -5.61 -26.88 32.50
N PHE A 743 -5.62 -26.05 31.45
CA PHE A 743 -6.16 -26.37 30.13
C PHE A 743 -5.07 -26.82 29.17
N GLN A 744 -5.31 -27.90 28.43
CA GLN A 744 -4.35 -28.49 27.51
C GLN A 744 -4.96 -28.71 26.13
N PHE A 745 -4.14 -28.63 25.08
CA PHE A 745 -4.55 -29.03 23.74
C PHE A 745 -4.69 -30.55 23.66
N PHE A 746 -5.66 -31.08 22.91
CA PHE A 746 -5.82 -32.52 22.72
C PHE A 746 -5.90 -32.94 21.26
N HIS A 747 -5.38 -34.13 20.98
CA HIS A 747 -5.56 -34.81 19.70
C HIS A 747 -5.69 -36.31 19.95
N GLY A 748 -6.79 -36.92 19.49
CA GLY A 748 -7.11 -38.32 19.81
C GLY A 748 -7.14 -38.57 21.34
N PRO A 749 -6.43 -39.60 21.85
CA PRO A 749 -6.39 -39.92 23.28
C PRO A 749 -5.38 -39.07 24.09
N SER A 750 -4.59 -38.21 23.46
CA SER A 750 -3.48 -37.48 24.09
C SER A 750 -3.83 -36.01 24.37
N SER A 751 -3.29 -35.42 25.45
CA SER A 751 -3.33 -33.96 25.71
C SER A 751 -2.00 -33.40 26.25
N ALA A 752 -1.62 -32.17 25.86
CA ALA A 752 -0.41 -31.46 26.34
C ALA A 752 -0.49 -29.92 26.11
N GLY A 753 0.47 -29.18 26.66
CA GLY A 753 0.60 -27.72 26.50
C GLY A 753 -0.22 -26.89 27.48
N ASP A 754 -0.04 -25.57 27.41
CA ASP A 754 -0.82 -24.58 28.15
C ASP A 754 -1.75 -23.87 27.17
N ALA A 755 -2.91 -24.48 26.95
CA ALA A 755 -3.86 -23.99 25.95
C ALA A 755 -4.43 -22.63 26.31
N LEU A 756 -4.52 -22.27 27.59
CA LEU A 756 -5.08 -21.00 27.99
C LEU A 756 -4.13 -19.85 27.65
N THR A 757 -2.86 -19.99 28.02
CA THR A 757 -1.85 -18.97 27.73
C THR A 757 -1.67 -18.78 26.23
N ASP A 758 -1.55 -19.87 25.47
CA ASP A 758 -1.31 -19.79 24.02
C ASP A 758 -2.51 -19.22 23.25
N VAL A 759 -3.74 -19.59 23.64
CA VAL A 759 -4.95 -19.02 23.02
C VAL A 759 -5.15 -17.58 23.41
N LYS A 760 -4.86 -17.17 24.66
CA LYS A 760 -4.88 -15.75 25.05
C LYS A 760 -3.92 -14.92 24.22
N ALA A 761 -2.68 -15.39 24.04
CA ALA A 761 -1.70 -14.70 23.23
C ALA A 761 -2.14 -14.58 21.77
N LEU A 762 -2.77 -15.62 21.21
CA LEU A 762 -3.32 -15.56 19.85
C LEU A 762 -4.53 -14.61 19.75
N MET A 763 -5.43 -14.60 20.73
CA MET A 763 -6.57 -13.68 20.77
C MET A 763 -6.11 -12.23 20.88
N GLU A 764 -5.10 -11.96 21.72
CA GLU A 764 -4.51 -10.62 21.83
C GLU A 764 -3.78 -10.22 20.54
N TYR A 765 -3.09 -11.14 19.88
CA TYR A 765 -2.50 -10.88 18.57
C TYR A 765 -3.58 -10.53 17.53
N ALA A 766 -4.64 -11.33 17.43
CA ALA A 766 -5.74 -11.10 16.51
C ALA A 766 -6.43 -9.74 16.77
N LYS A 767 -6.69 -9.41 18.04
CA LYS A 767 -7.24 -8.10 18.42
C LYS A 767 -6.36 -6.93 17.96
N ASN A 768 -5.03 -7.09 17.98
CA ASN A 768 -4.08 -6.06 17.57
C ASN A 768 -3.76 -6.08 16.06
N ASP A 769 -4.47 -6.90 15.27
CA ASP A 769 -4.39 -6.96 13.82
C ASP A 769 -5.78 -6.74 13.20
N PRO A 770 -6.31 -5.51 13.26
CA PRO A 770 -7.69 -5.20 12.89
C PRO A 770 -7.95 -5.29 11.38
N ASP A 771 -6.90 -5.37 10.56
CA ASP A 771 -7.01 -5.43 9.10
C ASP A 771 -7.29 -6.86 8.59
N ASN A 772 -7.27 -7.86 9.49
CA ASN A 772 -7.47 -9.27 9.16
C ASN A 772 -8.59 -9.90 9.98
N ILE A 773 -9.41 -10.72 9.33
CA ILE A 773 -10.45 -11.52 9.99
C ILE A 773 -9.85 -12.83 10.49
N TYR A 774 -10.01 -13.11 11.77
CA TYR A 774 -9.58 -14.32 12.44
C TYR A 774 -10.77 -15.22 12.79
N LEU A 775 -10.76 -16.47 12.33
CA LEU A 775 -11.82 -17.44 12.57
C LEU A 775 -11.32 -18.63 13.39
N PHE A 776 -11.97 -18.90 14.51
CA PHE A 776 -11.59 -19.95 15.45
C PHE A 776 -12.67 -21.00 15.55
N LYS A 777 -12.38 -22.20 15.09
CA LYS A 777 -13.17 -23.38 15.43
C LYS A 777 -12.64 -23.96 16.73
N MET A 778 -13.48 -24.03 17.77
CA MET A 778 -13.11 -24.61 19.05
C MET A 778 -13.88 -25.91 19.34
N ASP A 779 -13.14 -26.98 19.59
CA ASP A 779 -13.63 -28.25 20.13
C ASP A 779 -13.25 -28.32 21.61
N LEU A 780 -14.22 -28.05 22.47
CA LEU A 780 -14.01 -27.93 23.91
C LEU A 780 -14.63 -29.13 24.61
N LYS A 781 -13.80 -29.83 25.40
CA LYS A 781 -14.26 -30.93 26.26
C LYS A 781 -14.52 -30.40 27.68
N LYS A 782 -14.06 -31.14 28.69
CA LYS A 782 -14.23 -30.78 30.11
C LYS A 782 -13.68 -29.38 30.38
N GLY A 783 -14.47 -28.52 31.04
CA GLY A 783 -14.08 -27.17 31.44
C GLY A 783 -14.20 -26.09 30.35
N GLY A 784 -14.90 -26.36 29.24
CA GLY A 784 -14.96 -25.46 28.09
C GLY A 784 -15.49 -24.04 28.37
N GLU A 785 -16.53 -23.88 29.19
CA GLU A 785 -17.07 -22.54 29.52
C GLU A 785 -16.11 -21.70 30.36
N GLU A 786 -15.46 -22.33 31.34
CA GLU A 786 -14.42 -21.69 32.15
C GLU A 786 -13.24 -21.27 31.27
N PHE A 787 -12.84 -22.14 30.33
CA PHE A 787 -11.81 -21.82 29.34
C PHE A 787 -12.17 -20.61 28.48
N LEU A 788 -13.36 -20.60 27.87
CA LEU A 788 -13.81 -19.49 27.00
C LEU A 788 -13.89 -18.17 27.77
N THR A 789 -14.44 -18.22 28.99
CA THR A 789 -14.56 -17.03 29.84
C THR A 789 -13.19 -16.42 30.13
N GLN A 790 -12.20 -17.26 30.43
CA GLN A 790 -10.84 -16.79 30.68
C GLN A 790 -10.14 -16.37 29.39
N ALA A 791 -10.26 -17.13 28.30
CA ALA A 791 -9.56 -16.88 27.05
C ALA A 791 -10.05 -15.61 26.33
N LEU A 792 -11.32 -15.26 26.51
CA LEU A 792 -11.96 -14.15 25.77
C LEU A 792 -12.16 -12.88 26.59
N SER A 793 -11.70 -12.86 27.85
CA SER A 793 -11.95 -11.76 28.79
C SER A 793 -11.52 -10.38 28.28
N GLU A 794 -10.51 -10.32 27.41
CA GLU A 794 -9.88 -9.09 26.92
C GLU A 794 -10.22 -8.75 25.46
N VAL A 795 -10.99 -9.60 24.77
CA VAL A 795 -11.31 -9.46 23.33
C VAL A 795 -12.81 -9.43 23.03
N HIS A 796 -13.66 -9.31 24.06
CA HIS A 796 -15.12 -9.34 23.90
C HIS A 796 -15.69 -8.33 22.89
N ARG A 797 -15.05 -7.18 22.71
CA ARG A 797 -15.48 -6.14 21.76
C ARG A 797 -15.11 -6.44 20.32
N ASN A 798 -14.11 -7.29 20.11
CA ASN A 798 -13.60 -7.67 18.80
C ASN A 798 -14.31 -8.91 18.24
N LEU A 799 -15.24 -9.50 19.00
CA LEU A 799 -15.98 -10.68 18.57
C LEU A 799 -17.03 -10.32 17.52
N ILE A 800 -17.05 -11.08 16.43
CA ILE A 800 -18.16 -11.14 15.47
C ILE A 800 -19.20 -12.10 16.06
N THR A 801 -20.32 -11.58 16.51
CA THR A 801 -21.36 -12.31 17.25
C THR A 801 -22.64 -12.46 16.44
N PRO A 802 -23.55 -13.37 16.82
CA PRO A 802 -24.88 -13.46 16.23
C PRO A 802 -25.78 -12.22 16.38
N ASN A 803 -25.37 -11.22 17.17
CA ASN A 803 -26.06 -9.93 17.22
C ASN A 803 -25.61 -8.97 16.11
N ASP A 804 -24.47 -9.27 15.46
CA ASP A 804 -23.88 -8.42 14.42
C ASP A 804 -24.33 -8.82 13.01
N THR A 805 -24.79 -10.05 12.84
CA THR A 805 -25.14 -10.68 11.57
C THR A 805 -25.91 -11.98 11.83
N ASP A 806 -26.71 -12.43 10.86
CA ASP A 806 -27.46 -13.68 10.95
C ASP A 806 -26.58 -14.92 10.75
N ASN A 807 -25.44 -14.76 10.05
CA ASN A 807 -24.52 -15.84 9.73
C ASN A 807 -23.08 -15.33 9.54
N LEU A 808 -22.10 -16.05 10.08
CA LEU A 808 -20.68 -15.70 10.06
C LEU A 808 -20.07 -15.74 8.64
N GLY A 809 -20.52 -16.68 7.81
CA GLY A 809 -20.05 -16.81 6.43
C GLY A 809 -20.53 -15.68 5.53
N SER A 810 -21.75 -15.18 5.73
CA SER A 810 -22.30 -14.06 4.96
C SER A 810 -21.92 -12.68 5.51
N THR A 811 -21.22 -12.61 6.64
CA THR A 811 -20.79 -11.34 7.22
C THR A 811 -19.90 -10.57 6.25
N PRO A 812 -20.19 -9.29 5.96
CA PRO A 812 -19.33 -8.40 5.18
C PRO A 812 -17.94 -8.19 5.79
N VAL A 813 -16.89 -8.03 4.97
CA VAL A 813 -15.56 -7.54 5.43
C VAL A 813 -15.65 -6.20 6.16
N ALA A 814 -16.66 -5.38 5.86
CA ALA A 814 -16.94 -4.11 6.51
C ALA A 814 -17.06 -4.25 8.04
N ILE A 815 -17.36 -5.44 8.57
CA ILE A 815 -17.36 -5.69 10.02
C ILE A 815 -16.02 -5.35 10.71
N LEU A 816 -14.91 -5.29 9.95
CA LEU A 816 -13.61 -4.84 10.42
C LEU A 816 -13.61 -3.36 10.87
N SER A 817 -14.44 -2.49 10.27
CA SER A 817 -14.54 -1.08 10.70
C SER A 817 -15.15 -0.95 12.10
N ASP A 818 -15.87 -1.97 12.55
CA ASP A 818 -16.40 -2.05 13.92
C ASP A 818 -15.38 -2.61 14.92
N MET A 819 -14.11 -2.75 14.50
CA MET A 819 -13.04 -3.44 15.22
C MET A 819 -13.39 -4.90 15.56
N LYS A 820 -14.34 -5.48 14.82
CA LYS A 820 -14.84 -6.84 15.01
C LYS A 820 -14.22 -7.77 14.00
N ASN A 821 -13.12 -8.39 14.41
CA ASN A 821 -12.30 -9.19 13.53
C ASN A 821 -12.12 -10.63 14.03
N ILE A 822 -12.79 -11.05 15.11
CA ILE A 822 -12.65 -12.39 15.71
C ILE A 822 -13.97 -13.16 15.66
N GLY A 823 -14.08 -14.18 14.82
CA GLY A 823 -15.23 -15.09 14.77
C GLY A 823 -14.96 -16.40 15.52
N ILE A 824 -15.80 -16.77 16.49
CA ILE A 824 -15.66 -18.04 17.24
C ILE A 824 -16.80 -19.01 16.88
N MET A 825 -16.43 -20.22 16.45
CA MET A 825 -17.34 -21.31 16.14
C MET A 825 -17.12 -22.50 17.09
N LEU A 826 -18.15 -22.92 17.83
CA LEU A 826 -18.05 -24.04 18.78
C LEU A 826 -18.54 -25.35 18.16
N LYS A 827 -17.80 -26.44 18.38
CA LYS A 827 -18.17 -27.80 17.96
C LYS A 827 -18.74 -28.59 19.15
N GLY A 828 -20.05 -28.87 19.11
CA GLY A 828 -20.69 -29.86 20.00
C GLY A 828 -21.07 -29.39 21.41
N GLY A 829 -21.35 -28.10 21.62
CA GLY A 829 -21.81 -27.58 22.91
C GLY A 829 -23.29 -27.22 22.92
N GLU A 830 -24.16 -28.14 23.32
CA GLU A 830 -25.49 -27.77 23.85
C GLU A 830 -25.27 -27.17 25.25
N GLY A 831 -25.01 -25.86 25.35
CA GLY A 831 -24.92 -25.22 26.67
C GLY A 831 -24.40 -23.78 26.74
N ALA A 832 -23.52 -23.33 25.85
CA ALA A 832 -22.87 -22.03 26.00
C ALA A 832 -23.63 -20.90 25.29
N ASN A 833 -23.72 -19.75 25.96
CA ASN A 833 -24.39 -18.51 25.57
C ASN A 833 -24.39 -18.21 24.05
N LYS A 834 -25.50 -18.55 23.36
CA LYS A 834 -25.66 -18.47 21.89
C LYS A 834 -25.55 -17.06 21.32
N GLU A 835 -25.52 -16.04 22.17
CA GLU A 835 -25.37 -14.64 21.77
C GLU A 835 -23.92 -14.25 21.49
N LYS A 836 -22.93 -15.09 21.85
CA LYS A 836 -21.50 -14.73 21.73
C LYS A 836 -20.74 -15.52 20.68
N TYR A 837 -21.21 -16.72 20.30
CA TYR A 837 -20.47 -17.65 19.46
C TYR A 837 -21.40 -18.36 18.49
N TRP A 838 -20.81 -18.88 17.42
CA TRP A 838 -21.52 -19.55 16.35
C TRP A 838 -21.50 -21.07 16.51
N ASP A 839 -22.57 -21.75 16.11
CA ASP A 839 -22.55 -23.21 16.01
C ASP A 839 -21.76 -23.65 14.78
N TYR A 840 -20.62 -24.32 14.97
CA TYR A 840 -19.77 -24.75 13.87
C TYR A 840 -20.49 -25.65 12.86
N GLY A 841 -21.45 -26.47 13.30
CA GLY A 841 -22.24 -27.34 12.44
C GLY A 841 -23.14 -26.58 11.48
N GLN A 842 -23.66 -25.42 11.89
CA GLN A 842 -24.53 -24.57 11.09
C GLN A 842 -23.75 -23.66 10.12
N GLN A 843 -22.54 -23.24 10.50
CA GLN A 843 -21.75 -22.26 9.73
C GLN A 843 -20.90 -22.86 8.61
N LYS A 844 -20.77 -24.18 8.50
CA LYS A 844 -19.77 -24.81 7.62
C LYS A 844 -20.36 -25.61 6.47
N HIS A 845 -19.66 -25.58 5.35
CA HIS A 845 -19.59 -26.66 4.38
C HIS A 845 -18.16 -27.21 4.42
N THR A 846 -17.98 -28.48 4.75
CA THR A 846 -16.63 -29.02 4.98
C THR A 846 -16.47 -30.44 4.46
N LYS A 847 -15.29 -30.74 3.91
CA LYS A 847 -14.89 -32.06 3.46
C LYS A 847 -13.45 -32.33 3.89
N TRP A 848 -13.17 -33.60 4.18
CA TRP A 848 -11.85 -34.04 4.61
C TRP A 848 -11.14 -34.69 3.42
N ALA A 849 -10.07 -34.05 2.96
CA ALA A 849 -9.17 -34.64 1.98
C ALA A 849 -8.14 -35.51 2.71
N ASN A 850 -8.51 -36.78 2.97
CA ASN A 850 -7.71 -37.74 3.72
C ASN A 850 -6.92 -38.67 2.79
N SER A 851 -5.82 -38.19 2.20
CA SER A 851 -5.05 -38.95 1.19
C SER A 851 -3.54 -38.77 1.33
N PRO A 852 -2.73 -39.84 1.24
CA PRO A 852 -1.26 -39.73 1.25
C PRO A 852 -0.68 -39.28 -0.11
N LYS A 853 -1.53 -39.11 -1.13
CA LYS A 853 -1.13 -38.70 -2.50
C LYS A 853 -1.69 -37.31 -2.80
N VAL A 854 -0.82 -36.38 -3.16
CA VAL A 854 -1.20 -34.98 -3.43
C VAL A 854 -2.20 -34.85 -4.57
N ASN A 855 -2.06 -35.60 -5.67
CA ASN A 855 -3.03 -35.58 -6.78
C ASN A 855 -4.46 -35.94 -6.36
N ASN A 856 -4.62 -36.80 -5.35
CA ASN A 856 -5.94 -37.13 -4.82
C ASN A 856 -6.44 -36.00 -3.92
N THR A 857 -5.55 -35.37 -3.15
CA THR A 857 -5.89 -34.21 -2.30
C THR A 857 -6.34 -33.02 -3.16
N THR A 858 -5.59 -32.68 -4.21
CA THR A 858 -5.95 -31.62 -5.16
C THR A 858 -7.22 -31.94 -5.93
N LYS A 859 -7.45 -33.22 -6.29
CA LYS A 859 -8.72 -33.66 -6.86
C LYS A 859 -9.88 -33.48 -5.88
N VAL A 860 -9.72 -33.89 -4.61
CA VAL A 860 -10.76 -33.68 -3.59
C VAL A 860 -11.04 -32.20 -3.38
N MET A 861 -10.02 -31.34 -3.43
CA MET A 861 -10.19 -29.89 -3.40
C MET A 861 -11.00 -29.41 -4.61
N SER A 862 -10.61 -29.76 -5.82
CA SER A 862 -11.35 -29.38 -7.03
C SER A 862 -12.79 -29.88 -7.03
N ASP A 863 -13.02 -31.14 -6.66
CA ASP A 863 -14.35 -31.75 -6.62
C ASP A 863 -15.22 -31.08 -5.54
N PHE A 864 -14.64 -30.78 -4.37
CA PHE A 864 -15.34 -30.08 -3.27
C PHE A 864 -15.77 -28.67 -3.67
N HIS A 865 -14.91 -27.92 -4.33
CA HIS A 865 -15.20 -26.55 -4.75
C HIS A 865 -16.05 -26.46 -6.02
N ALA A 866 -16.28 -27.59 -6.71
CA ALA A 866 -17.25 -27.69 -7.81
C ALA A 866 -18.67 -28.00 -7.32
N GLU A 867 -18.85 -28.43 -6.06
CA GLU A 867 -20.16 -28.65 -5.45
C GLU A 867 -20.79 -27.29 -5.07
N PRO A 868 -22.06 -27.00 -5.44
CA PRO A 868 -22.72 -25.76 -5.04
C PRO A 868 -22.88 -25.67 -3.52
N VAL A 869 -22.53 -24.53 -2.95
CA VAL A 869 -22.59 -24.29 -1.50
C VAL A 869 -23.61 -23.22 -1.19
N ALA A 870 -24.33 -23.37 -0.08
CA ALA A 870 -25.25 -22.34 0.39
C ALA A 870 -24.47 -21.05 0.67
N ALA A 871 -25.00 -19.90 0.20
CA ALA A 871 -24.33 -18.60 0.23
C ALA A 871 -24.02 -18.09 1.65
N ASP A 872 -24.52 -18.77 2.69
CA ASP A 872 -24.36 -18.49 4.10
C ASP A 872 -23.43 -19.49 4.81
N ARG A 873 -22.58 -20.25 4.10
CA ARG A 873 -21.66 -21.19 4.76
C ARG A 873 -20.21 -20.92 4.40
N LEU A 874 -19.34 -21.07 5.39
CA LEU A 874 -17.90 -21.09 5.22
C LEU A 874 -17.49 -22.39 4.51
N ASN A 875 -16.81 -22.24 3.38
CA ASN A 875 -16.24 -23.36 2.64
C ASN A 875 -14.91 -23.76 3.25
N ILE A 876 -14.88 -24.88 3.98
CA ILE A 876 -13.72 -25.30 4.77
C ILE A 876 -13.25 -26.66 4.28
N ILE A 877 -12.16 -26.70 3.51
CA ILE A 877 -11.49 -27.97 3.20
C ILE A 877 -10.46 -28.29 4.28
N GLN A 878 -10.60 -29.45 4.92
CA GLN A 878 -9.61 -29.95 5.86
C GLN A 878 -8.72 -30.98 5.17
N THR A 879 -7.46 -30.65 5.02
CA THR A 879 -6.46 -31.51 4.38
C THR A 879 -5.71 -32.28 5.47
N ASN A 880 -5.89 -33.60 5.48
CA ASN A 880 -5.19 -34.51 6.38
C ASN A 880 -4.45 -35.52 5.51
N MET A 881 -3.15 -35.68 5.67
CA MET A 881 -2.43 -36.70 4.92
C MET A 881 -2.03 -37.84 5.86
N PRO A 882 -2.70 -39.00 5.79
CA PRO A 882 -2.36 -40.14 6.62
C PRO A 882 -1.00 -40.68 6.15
N LEU A 883 -0.23 -41.29 7.06
CA LEU A 883 1.01 -41.98 6.73
C LEU A 883 0.77 -43.04 5.65
N GLY A 884 1.28 -42.81 4.44
CA GLY A 884 1.55 -43.90 3.51
C GLY A 884 2.65 -44.80 4.07
N LEU A 885 2.63 -46.09 3.71
CA LEU A 885 3.51 -47.18 4.20
C LEU A 885 5.04 -46.99 4.02
N ASN A 886 5.54 -45.79 3.72
CA ASN A 886 6.96 -45.47 3.63
C ASN A 886 7.44 -44.70 4.87
N ILE A 887 8.15 -45.41 5.75
CA ILE A 887 8.54 -45.03 7.12
C ILE A 887 9.71 -43.99 7.14
N GLY A 888 9.94 -43.22 6.06
CA GLY A 888 11.15 -42.40 5.89
C GLY A 888 10.98 -40.87 5.84
N GLY A 889 9.80 -40.34 5.52
CA GLY A 889 9.63 -38.88 5.35
C GLY A 889 8.20 -38.46 5.65
N GLY A 890 7.97 -37.85 6.81
CA GLY A 890 6.62 -37.48 7.27
C GLY A 890 5.87 -36.54 6.32
N VAL A 891 4.58 -36.36 6.59
CA VAL A 891 3.60 -35.53 5.84
C VAL A 891 4.15 -34.17 5.38
N ARG A 892 4.94 -33.50 6.24
CA ARG A 892 5.62 -32.23 5.96
C ARG A 892 6.56 -32.29 4.75
N ASN A 893 7.36 -33.36 4.63
CA ASN A 893 8.31 -33.49 3.54
C ASN A 893 7.60 -33.75 2.21
N ASN A 894 6.54 -34.56 2.24
CA ASN A 894 5.70 -34.80 1.06
C ASN A 894 5.01 -33.50 0.59
N LEU A 895 4.45 -32.70 1.51
CA LEU A 895 3.84 -31.41 1.19
C LEU A 895 4.81 -30.38 0.64
N ASN A 896 5.99 -30.26 1.24
CA ASN A 896 7.00 -29.33 0.75
C ASN A 896 7.50 -29.72 -0.66
N GLN A 897 7.53 -31.02 -0.98
CA GLN A 897 7.89 -31.52 -2.32
C GLN A 897 6.80 -31.27 -3.38
N HIS A 898 5.54 -31.14 -2.98
CA HIS A 898 4.39 -30.99 -3.88
C HIS A 898 3.65 -29.65 -3.70
N LYS A 899 4.30 -28.66 -3.08
CA LYS A 899 3.69 -27.36 -2.73
C LYS A 899 3.13 -26.62 -3.94
N ASN A 900 3.80 -26.70 -5.08
CA ASN A 900 3.32 -26.08 -6.32
C ASN A 900 2.09 -26.77 -6.92
N GLU A 901 1.99 -28.10 -6.86
CA GLU A 901 0.81 -28.83 -7.36
C GLU A 901 -0.43 -28.45 -6.55
N MET A 902 -0.25 -28.33 -5.24
CA MET A 902 -1.25 -27.87 -4.30
C MET A 902 -1.63 -26.39 -4.51
N SER A 903 -0.66 -25.48 -4.61
CA SER A 903 -0.94 -24.06 -4.91
C SER A 903 -1.60 -23.86 -6.26
N ALA A 904 -1.16 -24.59 -7.30
CA ALA A 904 -1.78 -24.54 -8.63
C ALA A 904 -3.22 -25.03 -8.62
N ALA A 905 -3.53 -26.08 -7.83
CA ALA A 905 -4.90 -26.53 -7.65
C ALA A 905 -5.77 -25.43 -7.03
N VAL A 906 -5.25 -24.67 -6.07
CA VAL A 906 -5.95 -23.53 -5.44
C VAL A 906 -6.11 -22.35 -6.41
N ASP A 907 -5.09 -22.04 -7.22
CA ASP A 907 -5.16 -21.00 -8.24
C ASP A 907 -6.25 -21.28 -9.31
N LEU A 908 -6.61 -22.56 -9.51
CA LEU A 908 -7.66 -22.98 -10.45
C LEU A 908 -9.08 -22.92 -9.84
N LEU A 909 -9.21 -22.75 -8.53
CA LEU A 909 -10.50 -22.65 -7.87
C LEU A 909 -11.07 -21.25 -8.07
N GLU A 910 -12.37 -21.16 -8.32
CA GLU A 910 -13.08 -19.88 -8.41
C GLU A 910 -13.22 -19.23 -7.03
N PHE A 911 -13.47 -20.02 -5.98
CA PHE A 911 -13.51 -19.60 -4.57
C PHE A 911 -12.94 -20.71 -3.67
N PRO A 912 -11.68 -20.61 -3.22
CA PRO A 912 -11.00 -21.65 -2.45
C PRO A 912 -11.42 -21.67 -0.97
N GLY A 913 -12.12 -20.64 -0.49
CA GLY A 913 -12.56 -20.53 0.91
C GLY A 913 -11.42 -20.73 1.91
N ILE A 914 -11.70 -21.44 2.99
CA ILE A 914 -10.73 -21.78 4.02
C ILE A 914 -10.05 -23.11 3.67
N ILE A 915 -8.75 -23.06 3.43
CA ILE A 915 -7.92 -24.25 3.24
C ILE A 915 -7.18 -24.52 4.54
N SER A 916 -7.70 -25.47 5.31
CA SER A 916 -7.17 -25.85 6.61
C SER A 916 -6.31 -27.09 6.50
N GLY A 917 -5.10 -27.06 7.05
CA GLY A 917 -4.18 -28.19 7.00
C GLY A 917 -3.17 -28.24 8.13
N ASP A 918 -2.49 -29.37 8.23
CA ASP A 918 -1.57 -29.71 9.31
C ASP A 918 -0.19 -29.00 9.21
N TYR A 919 0.06 -28.17 8.19
CA TYR A 919 1.40 -27.86 7.67
C TYR A 919 1.89 -26.40 7.80
N ILE A 920 1.31 -25.62 8.70
CA ILE A 920 1.65 -24.20 8.84
C ILE A 920 2.93 -24.00 9.65
N GLY A 921 3.82 -23.14 9.12
CA GLY A 921 4.72 -22.39 9.97
C GLY A 921 6.22 -22.53 9.73
N THR A 922 6.71 -22.24 8.53
CA THR A 922 8.10 -21.79 8.36
C THR A 922 8.19 -20.88 7.14
N SER A 923 8.97 -19.80 7.23
CA SER A 923 9.32 -18.86 6.15
C SER A 923 10.08 -19.48 4.96
N ILE A 924 10.06 -20.80 4.81
CA ILE A 924 10.89 -21.58 3.87
C ILE A 924 10.11 -22.72 3.18
N GLY A 925 8.78 -22.67 3.11
CA GLY A 925 7.99 -23.84 2.67
C GLY A 925 6.61 -23.51 2.11
N ALA A 926 5.84 -24.57 1.83
CA ALA A 926 4.53 -24.52 1.16
C ALA A 926 3.59 -23.39 1.64
N SER A 927 3.65 -23.02 2.92
CA SER A 927 2.86 -21.93 3.52
C SER A 927 3.04 -20.58 2.83
N GLU A 928 4.24 -20.19 2.41
CA GLU A 928 4.47 -18.91 1.71
C GLU A 928 3.86 -18.91 0.30
N HIS A 929 3.97 -20.03 -0.42
CA HIS A 929 3.35 -20.20 -1.72
C HIS A 929 1.82 -20.24 -1.62
N PHE A 930 1.28 -20.92 -0.61
CA PHE A 930 -0.14 -20.92 -0.30
C PHE A 930 -0.64 -19.53 0.06
N LEU A 931 0.10 -18.78 0.90
CA LEU A 931 -0.24 -17.42 1.28
C LEU A 931 -0.21 -16.48 0.07
N LYS A 932 0.82 -16.59 -0.78
CA LYS A 932 0.91 -15.85 -2.05
C LYS A 932 -0.27 -16.16 -2.97
N THR A 933 -0.67 -17.42 -3.09
CA THR A 933 -1.83 -17.85 -3.88
C THR A 933 -3.15 -17.36 -3.26
N ILE A 934 -3.32 -17.45 -1.94
CA ILE A 934 -4.51 -16.99 -1.20
C ILE A 934 -4.64 -15.47 -1.28
N ASN A 935 -3.56 -14.73 -1.07
CA ASN A 935 -3.53 -13.27 -1.17
C ASN A 935 -3.77 -12.82 -2.60
N ARG A 936 -3.17 -13.50 -3.59
CA ARG A 936 -3.46 -13.27 -5.00
C ARG A 936 -4.94 -13.52 -5.27
N HIS A 937 -5.49 -14.62 -4.77
CA HIS A 937 -6.89 -14.98 -4.95
C HIS A 937 -7.82 -13.93 -4.36
N ASN A 938 -7.58 -13.45 -3.14
CA ASN A 938 -8.34 -12.36 -2.51
C ASN A 938 -8.25 -11.05 -3.30
N LYS A 939 -7.05 -10.72 -3.79
CA LYS A 939 -6.84 -9.57 -4.70
C LYS A 939 -7.59 -9.74 -6.03
N THR A 940 -7.69 -10.95 -6.58
CA THR A 940 -8.49 -11.24 -7.81
C THR A 940 -9.98 -11.44 -7.55
N ASN A 941 -10.42 -11.87 -6.37
CA ASN A 941 -11.84 -12.01 -6.06
C ASN A 941 -12.49 -10.67 -5.78
N ALA A 942 -11.73 -9.72 -5.23
CA ALA A 942 -12.13 -8.33 -5.26
C ALA A 942 -12.38 -7.81 -6.69
N SER A 943 -11.72 -8.39 -7.71
CA SER A 943 -11.99 -8.09 -9.12
C SER A 943 -12.95 -9.05 -9.82
N LYS A 944 -13.41 -10.14 -9.17
CA LYS A 944 -14.37 -11.15 -9.70
C LYS A 944 -15.73 -11.21 -8.98
N SER A 945 -15.91 -10.69 -7.76
CA SER A 945 -17.25 -10.45 -7.17
C SER A 945 -18.05 -9.42 -7.99
N THR A 946 -17.39 -8.88 -9.01
CA THR A 946 -17.92 -8.18 -10.15
C THR A 946 -18.63 -9.09 -11.19
N ARG A 947 -18.86 -10.37 -10.88
CA ARG A 947 -19.69 -11.28 -11.67
C ARG A 947 -20.35 -12.32 -10.76
N LEU A 948 -21.40 -11.94 -10.05
CA LEU A 948 -22.51 -12.83 -9.67
C LEU A 948 -23.76 -12.03 -9.31
#